data_AF-A0A9P9T2Z5-F1
#
_entry.id   AF-A0A9P9T2Z5-F1
#
_cell.length_a   1.000
_cell.length_b   1.000
_cell.length_c   1.000
_cell.angle_alpha   90.00
_cell.angle_beta   90.00
_cell.angle_gamma   90.00
#
_symmetry.space_group_name_H-M   'P 1'
#
loop_
_entity.id
_entity.type
_entity.pdbx_description
1 polymer ?
#
loop_
_entity_poly.entity_id
_entity_poly.type
_entity_poly.pdbx_seq_one_letter_code
_entity_poly.pdbx_strand_id
1 'polypeptide(L)'
;MPRLRLIKSASFVQSINRAAWLLLAIVVLVNVYRRIYLDAADPYKCAALLTHGHWLDSPDRNPELRPFQNWRVPGCLIHEYTVPELASCNENGQFLFVGDTGTRQVFWAAARKIEGKSMWVSDRQAELTNHGDLEYSKGGANLKFIWDPWLNSTTLKEELRLFGELNTLQLSNKGEDSRRIEDSVAKSNGSALIFAGGGLWHARHLGDEYLTHFKQSVDAVAAAPSSTNSVLNKSKAYENFENGNRIFFAPVFEPLYDRLSPSREAVITPQKVQAMNEYLGYQSSLGLKVPWIYYNVTKNWPELVGASGMHVDSRVAGRMADVVLNFRCNAKLAMKDSHMANKTCCTAYRRLDWIQIFAAVLLLPGLGLLRIRRHTLTDVPRVGGLHRLPISLTVSRPTSTLKAMYMLISVIWYCFVADRTHIFEKSPKEFTNIDFRVLLGLAVVGCLPNIKKIPTSQIKCGSQIMAARLPRHHFLPREQTDEFKGGMQIYVLAYGYTGASHVLDFYEVFRIFIACYLFLLGYGHTIFFLQKKDYSFQRVVSVLLRLNMLPVLLAFAMDKLYASYTFIPLASFWFMVVYITLMVGSRFNKNLWCVIGKLLISALLITGFIHVNGIIEHTCEVLHLVFQAKFDGNEWQSLLSMDKYAAFVGMLVAILRIRLNLILDTPRRSRCSAIRAIRFYTLFHIFTLAFALVALPSFWILTRRSPNKTDYDWWMPYTAWLPVVSLLILRNTTHFLRSHYCASFAWLGRISLELYLLSNHIWLAGDSEGLLQVGFRNGHRGLFRDRWRILIFLTPIMVWLAWKVHDGTERIIAWIQCTEHTEQQVSLGDQSLGNHGEQPPPNRDNLLSAPIVQPTIVQQNLDTNLGSFAGWKWRLVLVMTAIWLANAVKT
;
A
#
# COMPACT_ATOMS: atom_id res chain seq x y z
N MET A 1 34.80 7.44 31.79
CA MET A 1 33.82 6.48 31.23
C MET A 1 34.49 5.65 30.15
N PRO A 2 34.45 4.31 30.23
CA PRO A 2 35.26 3.45 29.40
C PRO A 2 34.75 3.46 27.94
N ARG A 3 35.69 3.68 27.01
CA ARG A 3 35.45 3.57 25.57
C ARG A 3 35.25 2.10 25.22
N LEU A 4 33.99 1.67 25.07
CA LEU A 4 33.67 0.44 24.36
C LEU A 4 34.23 0.54 22.94
N ARG A 5 35.32 -0.20 22.69
CA ARG A 5 35.92 -0.38 21.37
C ARG A 5 34.88 -1.04 20.47
N LEU A 6 34.26 -0.22 19.62
CA LEU A 6 33.35 -0.64 18.56
C LEU A 6 34.05 -1.67 17.66
N ILE A 7 33.38 -2.82 17.55
CA ILE A 7 33.55 -3.84 16.51
C ILE A 7 33.76 -3.15 15.15
N LYS A 8 34.77 -3.59 14.38
CA LYS A 8 35.09 -3.07 13.03
C LYS A 8 33.79 -2.90 12.22
N SER A 9 33.57 -1.72 11.64
CA SER A 9 32.32 -1.31 10.94
C SER A 9 31.84 -2.33 9.89
N ALA A 10 32.78 -2.98 9.19
CA ALA A 10 32.47 -4.03 8.21
C ALA A 10 31.87 -5.30 8.85
N SER A 11 32.28 -5.68 10.06
CA SER A 11 31.73 -6.82 10.81
C SER A 11 30.31 -6.52 11.29
N PHE A 12 30.06 -5.30 11.76
CA PHE A 12 28.72 -4.88 12.22
C PHE A 12 27.67 -4.92 11.11
N VAL A 13 27.99 -4.37 9.93
CA VAL A 13 27.09 -4.39 8.76
C VAL A 13 26.81 -5.82 8.28
N GLN A 14 27.82 -6.70 8.31
CA GLN A 14 27.64 -8.11 7.98
C GLN A 14 26.74 -8.83 8.99
N SER A 15 26.89 -8.56 10.28
CA SER A 15 26.02 -9.10 11.33
C SER A 15 24.57 -8.66 11.16
N ILE A 16 24.30 -7.38 10.87
CA ILE A 16 22.95 -6.89 10.57
C ILE A 16 22.35 -7.62 9.36
N ASN A 17 23.12 -7.79 8.29
CA ASN A 17 22.63 -8.50 7.10
C ASN A 17 22.27 -9.96 7.40
N ARG A 18 23.08 -10.65 8.21
CA ARG A 18 22.80 -12.03 8.62
C ARG A 18 21.56 -12.10 9.51
N ALA A 19 21.46 -11.21 10.50
CA ALA A 19 20.32 -11.15 11.41
C ALA A 19 19.00 -10.86 10.68
N ALA A 20 18.98 -9.88 9.77
CA ALA A 20 17.79 -9.54 9.00
C ALA A 20 17.38 -10.68 8.04
N TRP A 21 18.34 -11.35 7.41
CA TRP A 21 18.05 -12.49 6.55
C TRP A 21 17.52 -13.70 7.34
N LEU A 22 18.10 -14.00 8.50
CA LEU A 22 17.61 -15.04 9.40
C LEU A 22 16.20 -14.72 9.89
N LEU A 23 15.93 -13.46 10.26
CA LEU A 23 14.61 -13.01 10.66
C LEU A 23 13.57 -13.21 9.55
N LEU A 24 13.91 -12.80 8.32
CA LEU A 24 13.06 -13.01 7.15
C LEU A 24 12.78 -14.50 6.91
N ALA A 25 13.81 -15.35 6.96
CA ALA A 25 13.68 -16.78 6.77
C ALA A 25 12.78 -17.43 7.83
N ILE A 26 12.97 -17.06 9.11
CA ILE A 26 12.13 -17.54 10.21
C ILE A 26 10.68 -17.11 10.01
N VAL A 27 10.43 -15.83 9.71
CA VAL A 27 9.06 -15.32 9.50
C VAL A 27 8.38 -16.05 8.35
N VAL A 28 9.08 -16.26 7.22
CA VAL A 28 8.52 -17.00 6.08
C VAL A 28 8.24 -18.46 6.44
N LEU A 29 9.22 -19.17 7.03
CA LEU A 29 9.07 -20.58 7.41
C LEU A 29 7.93 -20.80 8.40
N VAL A 30 7.78 -19.94 9.41
CA VAL A 30 6.70 -20.02 10.40
C VAL A 30 5.32 -19.83 9.74
N ASN A 31 5.19 -18.85 8.84
CA ASN A 31 3.93 -18.61 8.14
C ASN A 31 3.59 -19.72 7.13
N VAL A 32 4.60 -20.28 6.46
CA VAL A 32 4.42 -21.46 5.59
C VAL A 32 4.01 -22.69 6.41
N TYR A 33 4.64 -22.91 7.57
CA TYR A 33 4.24 -23.98 8.49
C TYR A 33 2.78 -23.80 8.96
N ARG A 34 2.38 -22.58 9.38
CA ARG A 34 0.99 -22.28 9.72
C ARG A 34 0.06 -22.61 8.55
N ARG A 35 0.40 -22.18 7.33
CA ARG A 35 -0.40 -22.42 6.14
C ARG A 35 -0.62 -23.91 5.86
N ILE A 36 0.43 -24.72 5.99
CA ILE A 36 0.39 -26.14 5.64
C ILE A 36 -0.29 -26.97 6.74
N TYR A 37 -0.04 -26.65 8.02
CA TYR A 37 -0.46 -27.49 9.13
C TYR A 37 -1.62 -26.91 9.94
N LEU A 38 -1.57 -25.63 10.31
CA LEU A 38 -2.59 -25.00 11.16
C LEU A 38 -3.83 -24.58 10.36
N ASP A 39 -3.64 -24.10 9.14
CA ASP A 39 -4.72 -23.67 8.25
C ASP A 39 -5.24 -24.79 7.33
N ALA A 40 -4.80 -26.04 7.54
CA ALA A 40 -5.16 -27.17 6.67
C ALA A 40 -6.67 -27.44 6.61
N ALA A 41 -7.40 -27.19 7.71
CA ALA A 41 -8.84 -27.38 7.78
C ALA A 41 -9.64 -26.24 7.12
N ASP A 42 -9.07 -25.03 7.04
CA ASP A 42 -9.72 -23.86 6.45
C ASP A 42 -8.72 -22.99 5.65
N PRO A 43 -8.24 -23.51 4.50
CA PRO A 43 -7.23 -22.82 3.69
C PRO A 43 -7.74 -21.54 3.03
N TYR A 44 -9.04 -21.25 3.03
CA TYR A 44 -9.59 -20.02 2.43
C TYR A 44 -10.31 -19.13 3.45
N LYS A 45 -10.18 -19.44 4.74
CA LYS A 45 -10.76 -18.68 5.86
C LYS A 45 -12.30 -18.55 5.77
N CYS A 46 -12.97 -19.56 5.17
CA CYS A 46 -14.41 -19.60 5.04
C CYS A 46 -15.14 -20.05 6.29
N ALA A 47 -14.60 -21.06 6.97
CA ALA A 47 -15.13 -21.48 8.25
C ALA A 47 -14.95 -20.35 9.27
N ALA A 48 -13.79 -19.69 9.26
CA ALA A 48 -13.50 -18.50 10.06
C ALA A 48 -14.54 -17.38 9.82
N LEU A 49 -14.87 -17.07 8.57
CA LEU A 49 -15.90 -16.08 8.21
C LEU A 49 -17.28 -16.39 8.81
N LEU A 50 -17.66 -17.66 8.91
CA LEU A 50 -18.97 -18.05 9.44
C LEU A 50 -19.03 -18.17 10.96
N THR A 51 -17.90 -18.34 11.64
CA THR A 51 -17.87 -18.75 13.05
C THR A 51 -17.16 -17.78 13.98
N HIS A 52 -16.13 -17.07 13.52
CA HIS A 52 -15.25 -16.26 14.37
C HIS A 52 -15.26 -14.79 13.96
N GLY A 53 -15.21 -13.90 14.96
CA GLY A 53 -14.90 -12.50 14.73
C GLY A 53 -15.13 -11.65 15.98
N HIS A 54 -14.77 -10.37 15.89
CA HIS A 54 -14.99 -9.37 16.94
C HIS A 54 -14.98 -7.94 16.38
N TRP A 55 -15.59 -7.02 17.14
CA TRP A 55 -15.53 -5.58 16.87
C TRP A 55 -14.16 -5.00 17.22
N LEU A 56 -13.59 -4.19 16.32
CA LEU A 56 -12.31 -3.49 16.55
C LEU A 56 -12.49 -2.12 17.21
N ASP A 57 -13.64 -1.51 16.99
CA ASP A 57 -14.03 -0.13 17.29
C ASP A 57 -15.13 -0.06 18.37
N SER A 58 -14.99 -0.89 19.40
CA SER A 58 -15.90 -0.87 20.55
C SER A 58 -15.88 0.48 21.29
N PRO A 59 -17.00 0.91 21.91
CA PRO A 59 -17.09 2.17 22.65
C PRO A 59 -15.99 2.38 23.70
N ASP A 60 -15.58 1.30 24.38
CA ASP A 60 -14.49 1.30 25.37
C ASP A 60 -13.15 1.80 24.82
N ARG A 61 -12.98 1.84 23.50
CA ARG A 61 -11.69 2.01 22.84
C ARG A 61 -11.55 3.32 22.07
N ASN A 62 -12.65 3.79 21.48
CA ASN A 62 -12.69 4.99 20.65
C ASN A 62 -14.02 5.75 20.89
N PRO A 63 -14.21 6.41 22.04
CA PRO A 63 -15.45 7.11 22.37
C PRO A 63 -15.73 8.32 21.44
N GLU A 64 -14.69 8.85 20.80
CA GLU A 64 -14.78 10.00 19.88
C GLU A 64 -15.27 9.61 18.47
N LEU A 65 -15.26 8.32 18.12
CA LEU A 65 -15.65 7.79 16.82
C LEU A 65 -16.95 7.00 16.92
N ARG A 66 -17.68 6.87 15.80
CA ARG A 66 -18.90 6.06 15.74
C ARG A 66 -18.55 4.57 15.96
N PRO A 67 -19.03 3.91 17.02
CA PRO A 67 -18.66 2.53 17.32
C PRO A 67 -19.42 1.54 16.42
N PHE A 68 -18.89 0.31 16.35
CA PHE A 68 -19.47 -0.86 15.67
C PHE A 68 -19.61 -0.73 14.15
N GLN A 69 -18.63 -0.12 13.52
CA GLN A 69 -18.40 -0.12 12.08
C GLN A 69 -17.45 -1.24 11.67
N ASN A 70 -16.35 -1.48 12.38
CA ASN A 70 -15.26 -2.33 11.90
C ASN A 70 -15.28 -3.74 12.53
N TRP A 71 -15.93 -4.68 11.83
CA TRP A 71 -15.92 -6.10 12.18
C TRP A 71 -14.69 -6.82 11.62
N ARG A 72 -13.98 -7.56 12.47
CA ARG A 72 -12.81 -8.34 12.08
C ARG A 72 -13.08 -9.83 12.12
N VAL A 73 -12.80 -10.49 10.99
CA VAL A 73 -12.63 -11.94 10.90
C VAL A 73 -11.14 -12.28 11.03
N PRO A 74 -10.77 -13.34 11.76
CA PRO A 74 -9.37 -13.72 11.87
C PRO A 74 -8.81 -14.22 10.52
N GLY A 75 -7.78 -13.53 10.05
CA GLY A 75 -6.95 -13.97 8.93
C GLY A 75 -7.40 -13.54 7.53
N CYS A 76 -8.55 -12.87 7.40
CA CYS A 76 -9.04 -12.35 6.13
C CYS A 76 -9.78 -11.00 6.29
N LEU A 77 -10.02 -10.35 5.16
CA LEU A 77 -10.72 -9.07 5.02
C LEU A 77 -12.11 -9.32 4.42
N ILE A 78 -13.12 -8.73 5.06
CA ILE A 78 -14.49 -8.62 4.54
C ILE A 78 -14.53 -7.44 3.58
N HIS A 79 -15.20 -7.62 2.45
CA HIS A 79 -15.45 -6.59 1.46
C HIS A 79 -16.89 -6.07 1.57
N GLU A 80 -17.07 -4.76 1.38
CA GLU A 80 -18.39 -4.15 1.26
C GLU A 80 -18.74 -4.01 -0.22
N TYR A 81 -19.77 -4.73 -0.67
CA TYR A 81 -20.09 -4.75 -2.09
C TYR A 81 -20.84 -3.51 -2.57
N THR A 82 -20.44 -3.06 -3.75
CA THR A 82 -21.15 -2.05 -4.53
C THR A 82 -22.24 -2.69 -5.41
N VAL A 83 -23.19 -1.89 -5.88
CA VAL A 83 -24.27 -2.33 -6.79
C VAL A 83 -23.77 -3.11 -8.02
N PRO A 84 -22.79 -2.60 -8.80
CA PRO A 84 -22.30 -3.34 -9.97
C PRO A 84 -21.60 -4.65 -9.61
N GLU A 85 -20.93 -4.72 -8.46
CA GLU A 85 -20.30 -5.97 -7.99
C GLU A 85 -21.35 -7.01 -7.60
N LEU A 86 -22.43 -6.60 -6.93
CA LEU A 86 -23.55 -7.49 -6.60
C LEU A 86 -24.28 -7.95 -7.85
N ALA A 87 -24.51 -7.06 -8.82
CA ALA A 87 -25.09 -7.42 -10.11
C ALA A 87 -24.22 -8.43 -10.86
N SER A 88 -22.90 -8.22 -10.89
CA SER A 88 -21.97 -9.18 -11.50
C SER A 88 -21.88 -10.50 -10.74
N CYS A 89 -22.11 -10.51 -9.42
CA CYS A 89 -22.18 -11.74 -8.64
C CYS A 89 -23.49 -12.50 -8.89
N ASN A 90 -24.59 -11.77 -9.02
CA ASN A 90 -25.95 -12.29 -9.21
C ASN A 90 -26.18 -12.87 -10.62
N GLU A 91 -25.44 -12.40 -11.64
CA GLU A 91 -25.65 -12.75 -13.05
C GLU A 91 -27.11 -12.53 -13.48
N ASN A 92 -27.83 -13.60 -13.85
CA ASN A 92 -29.24 -13.58 -14.24
C ASN A 92 -30.17 -14.03 -13.09
N GLY A 93 -29.63 -14.30 -11.90
CA GLY A 93 -30.37 -14.85 -10.78
C GLY A 93 -30.94 -13.80 -9.82
N GLN A 94 -31.21 -14.25 -8.58
CA GLN A 94 -31.57 -13.39 -7.45
C GLN A 94 -30.98 -13.89 -6.12
N PHE A 95 -30.81 -12.98 -5.16
CA PHE A 95 -30.54 -13.36 -3.76
C PHE A 95 -31.86 -13.54 -3.01
N LEU A 96 -32.18 -14.77 -2.63
CA LEU A 96 -33.41 -15.12 -1.95
C LEU A 96 -33.21 -15.20 -0.43
N PHE A 97 -34.04 -14.48 0.31
CA PHE A 97 -34.14 -14.51 1.77
C PHE A 97 -35.51 -15.09 2.15
N VAL A 98 -35.56 -16.09 3.02
CA VAL A 98 -36.82 -16.74 3.40
C VAL A 98 -36.87 -16.97 4.90
N GLY A 99 -37.94 -16.55 5.56
CA GLY A 99 -38.03 -16.74 7.00
C GLY A 99 -38.92 -15.77 7.76
N ASP A 100 -38.56 -15.61 9.03
CA ASP A 100 -39.21 -14.72 9.97
C ASP A 100 -38.62 -13.29 9.96
N THR A 101 -38.97 -12.50 11.00
CA THR A 101 -38.51 -11.12 11.12
C THR A 101 -36.99 -10.99 11.22
N GLY A 102 -36.27 -11.98 11.75
CA GLY A 102 -34.81 -11.98 11.86
C GLY A 102 -34.16 -12.06 10.48
N THR A 103 -34.58 -13.01 9.65
CA THR A 103 -34.15 -13.11 8.25
C THR A 103 -34.46 -11.84 7.47
N ARG A 104 -35.63 -11.25 7.71
CA ARG A 104 -36.02 -9.99 7.08
C ARG A 104 -35.11 -8.82 7.41
N GLN A 105 -34.52 -8.77 8.61
CA GLN A 105 -33.55 -7.72 8.93
C GLN A 105 -32.30 -7.79 8.05
N VAL A 106 -31.83 -9.01 7.75
CA VAL A 106 -30.69 -9.22 6.85
C VAL A 106 -31.06 -8.83 5.41
N PHE A 107 -32.28 -9.14 4.96
CA PHE A 107 -32.80 -8.65 3.68
C PHE A 107 -32.81 -7.13 3.60
N TRP A 108 -33.35 -6.44 4.62
CA TRP A 108 -33.35 -4.98 4.65
C TRP A 108 -31.94 -4.40 4.60
N ALA A 109 -30.99 -5.01 5.30
CA ALA A 109 -29.60 -4.60 5.27
C ALA A 109 -28.94 -4.81 3.89
N ALA A 110 -29.27 -5.89 3.19
CA ALA A 110 -28.85 -6.11 1.81
C ALA A 110 -29.48 -5.10 0.84
N ALA A 111 -30.78 -4.80 1.00
CA ALA A 111 -31.49 -3.82 0.19
C ALA A 111 -30.93 -2.40 0.35
N ARG A 112 -30.55 -2.00 1.58
CA ARG A 112 -29.86 -0.72 1.83
C ARG A 112 -28.53 -0.58 1.09
N LYS A 113 -27.84 -1.69 0.82
CA LYS A 113 -26.58 -1.67 0.05
C LYS A 113 -26.82 -1.37 -1.43
N ILE A 114 -27.97 -1.78 -1.97
CA ILE A 114 -28.31 -1.53 -3.38
C ILE A 114 -29.19 -0.32 -3.61
N GLU A 115 -29.89 0.22 -2.62
CA GLU A 115 -30.77 1.38 -2.79
C GLU A 115 -30.02 2.67 -3.14
N GLY A 116 -28.74 2.81 -2.82
CA GLY A 116 -27.95 4.00 -3.16
C GLY A 116 -28.58 5.29 -2.63
N LYS A 117 -29.06 6.17 -3.54
CA LYS A 117 -29.76 7.41 -3.16
C LYS A 117 -31.29 7.28 -3.06
N SER A 118 -31.88 6.13 -3.41
CA SER A 118 -33.33 5.93 -3.23
C SER A 118 -33.62 5.61 -1.76
N MET A 119 -34.70 6.15 -1.21
CA MET A 119 -35.13 5.89 0.17
C MET A 119 -36.07 4.68 0.28
N TRP A 120 -35.96 3.73 -0.65
CA TRP A 120 -36.93 2.64 -0.84
C TRP A 120 -37.12 1.80 0.43
N VAL A 121 -36.05 1.49 1.16
CA VAL A 121 -36.16 0.71 2.41
C VAL A 121 -36.96 1.47 3.46
N SER A 122 -36.75 2.78 3.59
CA SER A 122 -37.48 3.61 4.57
C SER A 122 -38.95 3.73 4.20
N ASP A 123 -39.25 3.97 2.92
CA ASP A 123 -40.61 4.12 2.43
C ASP A 123 -41.41 2.82 2.64
N ARG A 124 -40.80 1.68 2.30
CA ARG A 124 -41.44 0.37 2.45
C ARG A 124 -41.60 -0.06 3.91
N GLN A 125 -40.68 0.33 4.80
CA GLN A 125 -40.81 0.08 6.24
C GLN A 125 -41.90 0.93 6.90
N ALA A 126 -42.27 2.06 6.29
CA ALA A 126 -43.35 2.92 6.79
C ALA A 126 -44.75 2.41 6.42
N GLU A 127 -44.86 1.47 5.47
CA GLU A 127 -46.13 0.85 5.10
C GLU A 127 -46.66 -0.08 6.21
N LEU A 128 -47.99 -0.08 6.42
CA LEU A 128 -48.66 -0.82 7.49
C LEU A 128 -48.62 -2.36 7.34
N THR A 129 -48.27 -2.88 6.16
CA THR A 129 -48.23 -4.33 5.89
C THR A 129 -46.91 -4.95 6.36
N ASN A 130 -46.92 -5.46 7.58
CA ASN A 130 -45.72 -5.96 8.25
C ASN A 130 -45.35 -7.42 7.96
N HIS A 131 -46.12 -8.21 7.21
CA HIS A 131 -45.90 -9.66 7.02
C HIS A 131 -46.20 -10.11 5.58
N GLY A 132 -45.44 -9.61 4.60
CA GLY A 132 -45.61 -10.00 3.20
C GLY A 132 -44.27 -10.14 2.48
N ASP A 133 -44.34 -10.72 1.29
CA ASP A 133 -43.21 -10.90 0.40
C ASP A 133 -42.72 -9.53 -0.15
N LEU A 134 -41.42 -9.44 -0.41
CA LEU A 134 -40.78 -8.22 -0.88
C LEU A 134 -39.83 -8.55 -2.03
N GLU A 135 -39.78 -7.67 -3.02
CA GLU A 135 -38.82 -7.78 -4.13
C GLU A 135 -38.22 -6.40 -4.37
N TYR A 136 -36.91 -6.36 -4.55
CA TYR A 136 -36.18 -5.14 -4.86
C TYR A 136 -35.03 -5.40 -5.81
N SER A 137 -35.02 -4.67 -6.92
CA SER A 137 -34.03 -4.83 -7.98
C SER A 137 -33.48 -3.48 -8.40
N LYS A 138 -32.15 -3.35 -8.44
CA LYS A 138 -31.48 -2.13 -8.91
C LYS A 138 -30.16 -2.43 -9.60
N GLY A 139 -29.96 -1.88 -10.79
CA GLY A 139 -28.68 -2.00 -11.52
C GLY A 139 -28.26 -3.44 -11.82
N GLY A 140 -29.21 -4.36 -11.98
CA GLY A 140 -28.97 -5.80 -12.20
C GLY A 140 -28.79 -6.65 -10.93
N ALA A 141 -28.76 -6.03 -9.74
CA ALA A 141 -28.81 -6.76 -8.47
C ALA A 141 -30.27 -6.98 -8.05
N ASN A 142 -30.70 -8.24 -7.95
CA ASN A 142 -32.08 -8.63 -7.63
C ASN A 142 -32.14 -9.27 -6.24
N LEU A 143 -33.02 -8.79 -5.37
CA LEU A 143 -33.27 -9.31 -4.03
C LEU A 143 -34.73 -9.70 -3.90
N LYS A 144 -34.99 -10.89 -3.34
CA LYS A 144 -36.34 -11.38 -3.04
C LYS A 144 -36.41 -11.84 -1.59
N PHE A 145 -37.47 -11.46 -0.88
CA PHE A 145 -37.78 -11.92 0.46
C PHE A 145 -39.14 -12.60 0.47
N ILE A 146 -39.19 -13.84 0.97
CA ILE A 146 -40.41 -14.61 1.18
C ILE A 146 -40.71 -14.67 2.68
N TRP A 147 -41.91 -14.23 3.06
CA TRP A 147 -42.37 -14.33 4.43
C TRP A 147 -42.87 -15.75 4.72
N ASP A 148 -41.98 -16.57 5.30
CA ASP A 148 -42.28 -17.95 5.68
C ASP A 148 -41.63 -18.29 7.03
N PRO A 149 -42.21 -17.87 8.17
CA PRO A 149 -41.63 -18.10 9.48
C PRO A 149 -41.61 -19.59 9.90
N TRP A 150 -42.37 -20.43 9.21
CA TRP A 150 -42.49 -21.88 9.43
C TRP A 150 -41.59 -22.69 8.49
N LEU A 151 -41.11 -22.08 7.41
CA LEU A 151 -40.30 -22.70 6.36
C LEU A 151 -40.97 -23.93 5.73
N ASN A 152 -42.30 -23.89 5.60
CA ASN A 152 -43.10 -25.01 5.09
C ASN A 152 -43.97 -24.63 3.88
N SER A 153 -43.82 -23.41 3.35
CA SER A 153 -44.59 -22.92 2.20
C SER A 153 -44.33 -23.71 0.92
N THR A 154 -45.33 -23.75 0.04
CA THR A 154 -45.20 -24.33 -1.30
C THR A 154 -44.19 -23.56 -2.15
N THR A 155 -44.16 -22.23 -2.01
CA THR A 155 -43.22 -21.33 -2.70
C THR A 155 -41.77 -21.67 -2.36
N LEU A 156 -41.45 -21.89 -1.08
CA LEU A 156 -40.09 -22.30 -0.68
C LEU A 156 -39.70 -23.65 -1.27
N LYS A 157 -40.62 -24.63 -1.28
CA LYS A 157 -40.36 -25.96 -1.87
C LYS A 157 -40.06 -25.86 -3.37
N GLU A 158 -40.78 -25.01 -4.09
CA GLU A 158 -40.55 -24.76 -5.51
C GLU A 158 -39.18 -24.11 -5.76
N GLU A 159 -38.82 -23.07 -5.00
CA GLU A 159 -37.51 -22.40 -5.09
C GLU A 159 -36.36 -23.37 -4.79
N LEU A 160 -36.50 -24.24 -3.77
CA LEU A 160 -35.49 -25.26 -3.45
C LEU A 160 -35.35 -26.31 -4.56
N ARG A 161 -36.46 -26.70 -5.21
CA ARG A 161 -36.44 -27.62 -6.35
C ARG A 161 -35.71 -27.00 -7.55
N LEU A 162 -36.09 -25.78 -7.92
CA LEU A 162 -35.45 -25.03 -9.02
C LEU A 162 -33.95 -24.85 -8.76
N PHE A 163 -33.59 -24.53 -7.52
CA PHE A 163 -32.20 -24.39 -7.09
C PHE A 163 -31.38 -25.67 -7.26
N GLY A 164 -31.96 -26.82 -6.90
CA GLY A 164 -31.32 -28.13 -7.09
C GLY A 164 -31.12 -28.48 -8.58
N GLU A 165 -32.11 -28.21 -9.41
CA GLU A 165 -32.06 -28.42 -10.86
C GLU A 165 -30.98 -27.54 -11.52
N LEU A 166 -30.91 -26.25 -11.15
CA LEU A 166 -29.87 -25.32 -11.62
C LEU A 166 -28.45 -25.79 -11.28
N ASN A 167 -28.22 -26.24 -10.04
CA ASN A 167 -26.89 -26.67 -9.60
C ASN A 167 -26.46 -27.99 -10.28
N THR A 168 -27.39 -28.91 -10.52
CA THR A 168 -27.09 -30.17 -11.24
C THR A 168 -26.75 -29.92 -12.71
N LEU A 169 -27.41 -28.97 -13.36
CA LEU A 169 -27.10 -28.55 -14.73
C LEU A 169 -25.72 -27.88 -14.84
N GLN A 170 -25.35 -27.01 -13.89
CA GLN A 170 -24.03 -26.37 -13.87
C GLN A 170 -22.87 -27.36 -13.70
N LEU A 171 -23.10 -28.50 -13.02
CA LEU A 171 -22.11 -29.57 -12.82
C LEU A 171 -21.97 -30.49 -14.05
N SER A 172 -22.94 -30.50 -14.97
CA SER A 172 -23.06 -31.48 -16.07
C SER A 172 -22.60 -30.96 -17.43
N ASN A 173 -21.71 -29.96 -17.47
CA ASN A 173 -21.22 -29.37 -18.73
C ASN A 173 -20.43 -30.38 -19.59
N LYS A 174 -21.17 -31.13 -20.45
CA LYS A 174 -20.84 -31.62 -21.80
C LYS A 174 -22.06 -32.38 -22.38
N GLY A 175 -22.96 -31.68 -23.09
CA GLY A 175 -24.03 -32.32 -23.86
C GLY A 175 -24.96 -31.35 -24.61
N GLU A 176 -25.32 -31.72 -25.85
CA GLU A 176 -26.16 -30.96 -26.80
C GLU A 176 -27.61 -30.70 -26.34
N ASP A 177 -28.09 -31.35 -25.27
CA ASP A 177 -29.43 -31.14 -24.69
C ASP A 177 -29.58 -29.82 -23.89
N SER A 178 -28.50 -29.06 -23.68
CA SER A 178 -28.49 -27.83 -22.84
C SER A 178 -29.37 -26.69 -23.38
N ARG A 179 -29.53 -26.55 -24.71
CA ARG A 179 -30.15 -25.34 -25.30
C ARG A 179 -31.66 -25.22 -25.04
N ARG A 180 -32.38 -26.33 -24.92
CA ARG A 180 -33.84 -26.29 -24.68
C ARG A 180 -34.19 -25.98 -23.22
N ILE A 181 -33.29 -26.32 -22.30
CA ILE A 181 -33.47 -26.07 -20.86
C ILE A 181 -32.97 -24.66 -20.51
N GLU A 182 -31.86 -24.21 -21.11
CA GLU A 182 -31.37 -22.82 -20.98
C GLU A 182 -32.44 -21.77 -21.33
N ASP A 183 -33.27 -21.98 -22.36
CA ASP A 183 -34.34 -21.03 -22.73
C ASP A 183 -35.53 -21.01 -21.74
N SER A 184 -35.79 -22.13 -21.05
CA SER A 184 -36.82 -22.20 -19.99
C SER A 184 -36.33 -21.66 -18.65
N VAL A 185 -35.04 -21.86 -18.35
CA VAL A 185 -34.36 -21.41 -17.14
C VAL A 185 -33.94 -19.94 -17.24
N ALA A 186 -33.61 -19.42 -18.43
CA ALA A 186 -33.39 -17.99 -18.66
C ALA A 186 -34.66 -17.14 -18.44
N LYS A 187 -35.85 -17.78 -18.43
CA LYS A 187 -37.13 -17.15 -18.07
C LYS A 187 -37.49 -17.27 -16.59
N SER A 188 -36.85 -18.17 -15.83
CA SER A 188 -37.07 -18.34 -14.40
C SER A 188 -35.85 -17.78 -13.65
N ASN A 189 -36.01 -16.65 -12.96
CA ASN A 189 -34.95 -15.99 -12.16
C ASN A 189 -34.46 -16.92 -11.03
N GLY A 190 -33.56 -17.85 -11.35
CA GLY A 190 -33.03 -18.83 -10.41
C GLY A 190 -32.30 -18.15 -9.24
N SER A 191 -32.49 -18.67 -8.03
CA SER A 191 -31.84 -18.09 -6.85
C SER A 191 -30.34 -18.42 -6.83
N ALA A 192 -29.47 -17.41 -6.86
CA ALA A 192 -28.01 -17.56 -6.78
C ALA A 192 -27.49 -17.84 -5.35
N LEU A 193 -28.32 -17.50 -4.38
CA LEU A 193 -28.13 -17.64 -2.94
C LEU A 193 -29.51 -17.84 -2.30
N ILE A 194 -29.63 -18.80 -1.40
CA ILE A 194 -30.81 -18.93 -0.53
C ILE A 194 -30.35 -18.76 0.92
N PHE A 195 -30.92 -17.78 1.62
CA PHE A 195 -30.71 -17.55 3.04
C PHE A 195 -32.02 -17.82 3.78
N ALA A 196 -32.12 -18.99 4.40
CA ALA A 196 -33.26 -19.40 5.20
C ALA A 196 -33.03 -19.10 6.68
N GLY A 197 -34.08 -18.76 7.42
CA GLY A 197 -33.96 -18.59 8.88
C GLY A 197 -35.30 -18.53 9.57
N GLY A 198 -35.36 -19.05 10.79
CA GLY A 198 -36.56 -19.08 11.60
C GLY A 198 -36.26 -19.64 12.99
N GLY A 199 -37.32 -19.99 13.72
CA GLY A 199 -37.20 -20.67 15.01
C GLY A 199 -37.83 -19.90 16.17
N LEU A 200 -37.70 -18.57 16.22
CA LEU A 200 -38.37 -17.78 17.26
C LEU A 200 -39.90 -17.88 17.18
N TRP A 201 -40.43 -17.99 15.96
CA TRP A 201 -41.86 -18.29 15.74
C TRP A 201 -42.27 -19.68 16.22
N HIS A 202 -41.40 -20.68 16.07
CA HIS A 202 -41.63 -22.03 16.56
C HIS A 202 -41.64 -22.06 18.07
N ALA A 203 -40.63 -21.45 18.71
CA ALA A 203 -40.56 -21.32 20.16
C ALA A 203 -41.81 -20.63 20.74
N ARG A 204 -42.33 -19.61 20.06
CA ARG A 204 -43.45 -18.79 20.54
C ARG A 204 -44.84 -19.42 20.37
N HIS A 205 -45.12 -20.14 19.28
CA HIS A 205 -46.51 -20.54 18.97
C HIS A 205 -46.77 -22.05 18.99
N LEU A 206 -45.75 -22.91 18.94
CA LEU A 206 -45.94 -24.36 18.85
C LEU A 206 -45.85 -25.11 20.19
N GLY A 207 -45.85 -24.40 21.32
CA GLY A 207 -45.82 -25.04 22.63
C GLY A 207 -44.62 -25.98 22.78
N ASP A 208 -44.90 -27.27 23.03
CA ASP A 208 -43.91 -28.33 23.23
C ASP A 208 -43.49 -29.04 21.93
N GLU A 209 -44.28 -28.93 20.85
CA GLU A 209 -43.99 -29.52 19.54
C GLU A 209 -43.03 -28.68 18.68
N TYR A 210 -42.58 -27.53 19.22
CA TYR A 210 -41.72 -26.56 18.53
C TYR A 210 -40.48 -27.21 17.89
N LEU A 211 -39.83 -28.14 18.60
CA LEU A 211 -38.58 -28.75 18.15
C LEU A 211 -38.83 -29.75 17.02
N THR A 212 -39.92 -30.50 17.06
CA THR A 212 -40.25 -31.49 16.02
C THR A 212 -40.51 -30.81 14.69
N HIS A 213 -41.34 -29.77 14.69
CA HIS A 213 -41.61 -28.99 13.48
C HIS A 213 -40.37 -28.23 12.99
N PHE A 214 -39.58 -27.65 13.90
CA PHE A 214 -38.34 -26.98 13.54
C PHE A 214 -37.36 -27.94 12.86
N LYS A 215 -37.19 -29.16 13.41
CA LYS A 215 -36.36 -30.21 12.81
C LYS A 215 -36.83 -30.57 11.40
N GLN A 216 -38.13 -30.80 11.21
CA GLN A 216 -38.70 -31.11 9.90
C GLN A 216 -38.43 -30.01 8.87
N SER A 217 -38.59 -28.75 9.25
CA SER A 217 -38.33 -27.60 8.38
C SER A 217 -36.84 -27.47 8.02
N VAL A 218 -35.95 -27.66 8.99
CA VAL A 218 -34.50 -27.64 8.75
C VAL A 218 -34.08 -28.82 7.86
N ASP A 219 -34.60 -30.02 8.11
CA ASP A 219 -34.34 -31.21 7.30
C ASP A 219 -34.81 -31.01 5.84
N ALA A 220 -35.95 -30.36 5.62
CA ALA A 220 -36.43 -30.06 4.27
C ALA A 220 -35.49 -29.12 3.51
N VAL A 221 -34.96 -28.08 4.17
CA VAL A 221 -33.97 -27.17 3.57
C VAL A 221 -32.62 -27.85 3.39
N ALA A 222 -32.20 -28.67 4.36
CA ALA A 222 -30.95 -29.42 4.33
C ALA A 222 -30.98 -30.61 3.35
N ALA A 223 -32.13 -31.10 2.92
CA ALA A 223 -32.24 -32.15 1.92
C ALA A 223 -32.08 -31.65 0.48
N ALA A 224 -32.10 -30.33 0.25
CA ALA A 224 -31.95 -29.76 -1.09
C ALA A 224 -30.57 -30.12 -1.70
N PRO A 225 -30.44 -30.42 -3.01
CA PRO A 225 -29.25 -31.00 -3.68
C PRO A 225 -27.95 -30.17 -3.68
N SER A 226 -27.77 -29.26 -2.74
CA SER A 226 -26.71 -28.25 -2.68
C SER A 226 -26.23 -27.96 -1.25
N SER A 227 -26.87 -28.57 -0.26
CA SER A 227 -26.56 -28.49 1.18
C SER A 227 -25.38 -29.39 1.59
N THR A 228 -25.10 -30.44 0.81
CA THR A 228 -24.15 -31.49 1.15
C THR A 228 -22.98 -31.49 0.17
N ASN A 229 -21.78 -31.26 0.71
CA ASN A 229 -20.55 -31.46 -0.05
C ASN A 229 -20.45 -32.95 -0.41
N SER A 230 -20.49 -33.31 -1.69
CA SER A 230 -20.06 -34.65 -2.10
C SER A 230 -18.57 -34.80 -1.76
N VAL A 231 -18.27 -35.58 -0.72
CA VAL A 231 -16.91 -35.77 -0.15
C VAL A 231 -15.97 -36.58 -1.07
N LEU A 232 -16.41 -37.03 -2.25
CA LEU A 232 -15.57 -37.79 -3.17
C LEU A 232 -14.73 -36.89 -4.09
N ASN A 233 -13.54 -36.52 -3.59
CA ASN A 233 -12.31 -36.09 -4.29
C ASN A 233 -11.78 -34.73 -3.84
N LYS A 234 -10.73 -34.76 -3.01
CA LYS A 234 -9.94 -33.59 -2.58
C LYS A 234 -9.34 -32.78 -3.74
N SER A 235 -9.17 -33.38 -4.93
CA SER A 235 -8.69 -32.68 -6.13
C SER A 235 -9.77 -31.93 -6.91
N LYS A 236 -11.05 -32.32 -6.81
CA LYS A 236 -12.21 -31.65 -7.42
C LYS A 236 -12.96 -30.71 -6.46
N ALA A 237 -12.65 -30.75 -5.17
CA ALA A 237 -13.16 -29.82 -4.16
C ALA A 237 -12.84 -28.34 -4.48
N TYR A 238 -11.76 -28.10 -5.24
CA TYR A 238 -11.34 -26.77 -5.68
C TYR A 238 -12.26 -26.17 -6.76
N GLU A 239 -12.62 -26.93 -7.81
CA GLU A 239 -13.55 -26.48 -8.85
C GLU A 239 -15.00 -26.39 -8.35
N ASN A 240 -15.42 -27.29 -7.45
CA ASN A 240 -16.75 -27.25 -6.84
C ASN A 240 -16.93 -26.09 -5.83
N PHE A 241 -15.83 -25.56 -5.27
CA PHE A 241 -15.82 -24.39 -4.39
C PHE A 241 -16.04 -23.07 -5.16
N GLU A 242 -15.63 -23.01 -6.42
CA GLU A 242 -15.57 -21.78 -7.22
C GLU A 242 -16.94 -21.34 -7.82
N ASN A 243 -17.87 -22.25 -8.14
CA ASN A 243 -19.07 -21.89 -8.94
C ASN A 243 -20.47 -22.15 -8.32
N GLY A 244 -20.61 -23.02 -7.31
CA GLY A 244 -21.93 -23.50 -6.90
C GLY A 244 -22.79 -22.48 -6.13
N ASN A 245 -24.09 -22.42 -6.45
CA ASN A 245 -25.06 -21.69 -5.62
C ASN A 245 -25.13 -22.34 -4.23
N ARG A 246 -25.34 -21.54 -3.17
CA ARG A 246 -25.31 -22.02 -1.77
C ARG A 246 -26.58 -21.69 -1.00
N ILE A 247 -26.90 -22.58 -0.06
CA ILE A 247 -27.97 -22.42 0.92
C ILE A 247 -27.34 -22.19 2.29
N PHE A 248 -27.82 -21.17 2.99
CA PHE A 248 -27.46 -20.87 4.37
C PHE A 248 -28.69 -20.97 5.24
N PHE A 249 -28.50 -21.44 6.47
CA PHE A 249 -29.53 -21.45 7.49
C PHE A 249 -29.09 -20.57 8.67
N ALA A 250 -29.85 -19.53 8.99
CA ALA A 250 -29.56 -18.61 10.08
C ALA A 250 -29.61 -19.35 11.43
N PRO A 251 -28.65 -19.13 12.34
CA PRO A 251 -28.81 -19.61 13.71
C PRO A 251 -30.02 -18.95 14.35
N VAL A 252 -30.68 -19.65 15.27
CA VAL A 252 -31.78 -19.06 16.04
C VAL A 252 -31.20 -17.98 16.93
N PHE A 253 -31.63 -16.73 16.70
CA PHE A 253 -31.15 -15.58 17.44
C PHE A 253 -31.49 -15.72 18.93
N GLU A 254 -30.51 -15.51 19.80
CA GLU A 254 -30.73 -15.49 21.25
C GLU A 254 -31.23 -14.09 21.65
N PRO A 255 -32.50 -13.95 22.08
CA PRO A 255 -33.03 -12.67 22.47
C PRO A 255 -32.46 -12.18 23.80
N LEU A 256 -32.48 -10.87 24.01
CA LEU A 256 -32.33 -10.31 25.35
C LEU A 256 -33.64 -10.50 26.11
N TYR A 257 -33.70 -11.55 26.94
CA TYR A 257 -34.89 -11.94 27.68
C TYR A 257 -35.46 -10.79 28.52
N ASP A 258 -34.59 -9.99 29.16
CA ASP A 258 -34.97 -8.80 29.96
C ASP A 258 -35.72 -7.70 29.17
N ARG A 259 -35.64 -7.71 27.83
CA ARG A 259 -36.30 -6.73 26.95
C ARG A 259 -37.50 -7.32 26.19
N LEU A 260 -37.82 -8.58 26.42
CA LEU A 260 -39.00 -9.20 25.82
C LEU A 260 -40.27 -8.67 26.50
N SER A 261 -41.37 -8.63 25.75
CA SER A 261 -42.69 -8.41 26.36
C SER A 261 -43.06 -9.61 27.22
N PRO A 262 -43.84 -9.45 28.32
CA PRO A 262 -44.17 -10.56 29.22
C PRO A 262 -44.78 -11.79 28.52
N SER A 263 -45.61 -11.57 27.50
CA SER A 263 -46.22 -12.64 26.69
C SER A 263 -45.22 -13.41 25.82
N ARG A 264 -44.07 -12.83 25.50
CA ARG A 264 -43.00 -13.47 24.72
C ARG A 264 -42.00 -14.16 25.63
N GLU A 265 -41.64 -13.52 26.73
CA GLU A 265 -40.73 -14.07 27.74
C GLU A 265 -41.24 -15.40 28.32
N ALA A 266 -42.55 -15.50 28.56
CA ALA A 266 -43.17 -16.72 29.09
C ALA A 266 -43.06 -17.96 28.17
N VAL A 267 -42.83 -17.75 26.86
CA VAL A 267 -42.91 -18.83 25.85
C VAL A 267 -41.61 -19.05 25.09
N ILE A 268 -40.86 -17.97 24.82
CA ILE A 268 -39.53 -18.01 24.21
C ILE A 268 -38.50 -18.16 25.34
N THR A 269 -38.22 -19.40 25.72
CA THR A 269 -37.27 -19.70 26.80
C THR A 269 -35.85 -19.98 26.26
N PRO A 270 -34.80 -19.73 27.06
CA PRO A 270 -33.42 -20.06 26.69
C PRO A 270 -33.23 -21.52 26.30
N GLN A 271 -33.91 -22.44 27.00
CA GLN A 271 -33.81 -23.87 26.73
C GLN A 271 -34.34 -24.24 25.35
N LYS A 272 -35.45 -23.63 24.90
CA LYS A 272 -35.99 -23.87 23.55
C LYS A 272 -35.03 -23.37 22.47
N VAL A 273 -34.47 -22.17 22.64
CA VAL A 273 -33.50 -21.58 21.69
C VAL A 273 -32.23 -22.42 21.63
N GLN A 274 -31.71 -22.83 22.78
CA GLN A 274 -30.53 -23.68 22.87
C GLN A 274 -30.75 -25.03 22.17
N ALA A 275 -31.87 -25.72 22.43
CA ALA A 275 -32.17 -27.02 21.81
C ALA A 275 -32.25 -26.93 20.28
N MET A 276 -32.84 -25.86 19.73
CA MET A 276 -32.87 -25.62 18.29
C MET A 276 -31.47 -25.34 17.72
N ASN A 277 -30.66 -24.53 18.41
CA ASN A 277 -29.29 -24.24 17.98
C ASN A 277 -28.36 -25.46 18.08
N GLU A 278 -28.52 -26.32 19.09
CA GLU A 278 -27.78 -27.59 19.20
C GLU A 278 -28.06 -28.50 17.99
N TYR A 279 -29.33 -28.58 17.58
CA TYR A 279 -29.71 -29.33 16.39
C TYR A 279 -29.15 -28.71 15.08
N LEU A 280 -29.15 -27.39 14.96
CA LEU A 280 -28.45 -26.71 13.84
C LEU A 280 -26.93 -26.97 13.87
N GLY A 281 -26.33 -27.10 15.06
CA GLY A 281 -24.94 -27.51 15.23
C GLY A 281 -24.67 -28.91 14.66
N TYR A 282 -25.56 -29.85 14.95
CA TYR A 282 -25.53 -31.19 14.37
C TYR A 282 -25.66 -31.15 12.84
N GLN A 283 -26.65 -30.45 12.30
CA GLN A 283 -26.84 -30.31 10.85
C GLN A 283 -25.65 -29.62 10.16
N SER A 284 -25.01 -28.67 10.85
CA SER A 284 -23.82 -28.00 10.34
C SER A 284 -22.64 -28.96 10.18
N SER A 285 -22.51 -29.94 11.08
CA SER A 285 -21.52 -31.01 10.96
C SER A 285 -21.76 -31.93 9.75
N LEU A 286 -23.02 -32.06 9.31
CA LEU A 286 -23.41 -32.84 8.13
C LEU A 286 -23.24 -32.08 6.81
N GLY A 287 -23.03 -30.75 6.85
CA GLY A 287 -22.72 -29.94 5.67
C GLY A 287 -23.45 -28.60 5.61
N LEU A 288 -24.55 -28.44 6.36
CA LEU A 288 -25.36 -27.21 6.36
C LEU A 288 -24.53 -26.01 6.81
N LYS A 289 -24.62 -24.89 6.07
CA LYS A 289 -23.87 -23.68 6.38
C LYS A 289 -24.67 -22.79 7.32
N VAL A 290 -24.21 -22.69 8.56
CA VAL A 290 -24.81 -21.84 9.60
C VAL A 290 -23.84 -20.72 9.98
N PRO A 291 -24.19 -19.43 9.80
CA PRO A 291 -23.35 -18.31 10.18
C PRO A 291 -23.43 -18.04 11.69
N TRP A 292 -22.78 -18.90 12.48
CA TRP A 292 -22.65 -18.77 13.94
C TRP A 292 -22.08 -17.43 14.42
N ILE A 293 -21.40 -16.70 13.53
CA ILE A 293 -20.93 -15.34 13.77
C ILE A 293 -22.04 -14.40 14.24
N TYR A 294 -23.30 -14.63 13.87
CA TYR A 294 -24.43 -13.78 14.25
C TYR A 294 -24.61 -13.71 15.77
N TYR A 295 -24.24 -14.77 16.49
CA TYR A 295 -24.18 -14.77 17.95
C TYR A 295 -23.01 -13.92 18.48
N ASN A 296 -21.82 -14.08 17.89
CA ASN A 296 -20.61 -13.38 18.33
C ASN A 296 -20.69 -11.86 18.15
N VAL A 297 -21.47 -11.38 17.17
CA VAL A 297 -21.62 -9.95 16.90
C VAL A 297 -22.34 -9.22 18.05
N THR A 298 -23.25 -9.89 18.75
CA THR A 298 -24.05 -9.31 19.85
C THR A 298 -23.63 -9.81 21.24
N LYS A 299 -22.87 -10.92 21.34
CA LYS A 299 -22.52 -11.63 22.58
C LYS A 299 -22.13 -10.76 23.78
N ASN A 300 -21.28 -9.74 23.58
CA ASN A 300 -20.77 -8.90 24.66
C ASN A 300 -21.41 -7.49 24.69
N TRP A 301 -22.39 -7.22 23.82
CA TRP A 301 -22.88 -5.87 23.55
C TRP A 301 -24.41 -5.84 23.50
N PRO A 302 -25.10 -5.85 24.66
CA PRO A 302 -26.57 -5.85 24.71
C PRO A 302 -27.20 -4.56 24.14
N GLU A 303 -26.43 -3.48 24.03
CA GLU A 303 -26.84 -2.24 23.36
C GLU A 303 -27.05 -2.38 21.84
N LEU A 304 -26.49 -3.43 21.22
CA LEU A 304 -26.65 -3.70 19.78
C LEU A 304 -27.97 -4.39 19.43
N VAL A 305 -28.75 -4.77 20.45
CA VAL A 305 -30.08 -5.34 20.29
C VAL A 305 -31.11 -4.25 20.57
N GLY A 306 -32.07 -4.07 19.68
CA GLY A 306 -33.12 -3.06 19.80
C GLY A 306 -34.05 -3.30 21.00
N ALA A 307 -34.97 -2.35 21.21
CA ALA A 307 -35.89 -2.34 22.36
C ALA A 307 -36.75 -3.61 22.48
N SER A 308 -37.06 -4.28 21.37
CA SER A 308 -37.86 -5.51 21.35
C SER A 308 -37.14 -6.77 21.89
N GLY A 309 -35.83 -6.70 22.13
CA GLY A 309 -35.02 -7.84 22.56
C GLY A 309 -34.73 -8.90 21.48
N MET A 310 -35.39 -8.86 20.32
CA MET A 310 -35.28 -9.90 19.26
C MET A 310 -34.67 -9.40 17.95
N HIS A 311 -34.44 -8.10 17.82
CA HIS A 311 -34.02 -7.46 16.57
C HIS A 311 -32.71 -6.72 16.80
N VAL A 312 -31.74 -6.91 15.91
CA VAL A 312 -30.45 -6.22 15.99
C VAL A 312 -30.51 -4.83 15.37
N ASP A 313 -29.58 -3.97 15.76
CA ASP A 313 -29.35 -2.67 15.13
C ASP A 313 -29.03 -2.82 13.63
N SER A 314 -29.44 -1.84 12.84
CA SER A 314 -29.19 -1.77 11.39
C SER A 314 -27.73 -2.00 10.99
N ARG A 315 -26.77 -1.53 11.78
CA ARG A 315 -25.32 -1.69 11.54
C ARG A 315 -24.89 -3.15 11.63
N VAL A 316 -25.41 -3.85 12.64
CA VAL A 316 -25.16 -5.27 12.87
C VAL A 316 -25.78 -6.09 11.74
N ALA A 317 -27.03 -5.80 11.37
CA ALA A 317 -27.69 -6.45 10.23
C ALA A 317 -26.90 -6.23 8.93
N GLY A 318 -26.28 -5.05 8.75
CA GLY A 318 -25.33 -4.76 7.67
C GLY A 318 -24.19 -5.76 7.61
N ARG A 319 -23.52 -6.01 8.74
CA ARG A 319 -22.42 -6.98 8.83
C ARG A 319 -22.89 -8.43 8.68
N MET A 320 -24.08 -8.75 9.17
CA MET A 320 -24.70 -10.06 8.95
C MET A 320 -24.92 -10.35 7.45
N ALA A 321 -25.40 -9.36 6.68
CA ALA A 321 -25.52 -9.48 5.24
C ALA A 321 -24.15 -9.61 4.56
N ASP A 322 -23.16 -8.81 4.97
CA ASP A 322 -21.80 -8.88 4.43
C ASP A 322 -21.17 -10.27 4.56
N VAL A 323 -21.38 -10.98 5.67
CA VAL A 323 -20.84 -12.34 5.88
C VAL A 323 -21.30 -13.30 4.78
N VAL A 324 -22.61 -13.34 4.51
CA VAL A 324 -23.19 -14.29 3.56
C VAL A 324 -22.85 -13.90 2.12
N LEU A 325 -22.89 -12.60 1.82
CA LEU A 325 -22.47 -12.08 0.52
C LEU A 325 -20.99 -12.34 0.27
N ASN A 326 -20.11 -12.15 1.27
CA ASN A 326 -18.68 -12.42 1.14
C ASN A 326 -18.39 -13.89 0.90
N PHE A 327 -19.15 -14.79 1.52
CA PHE A 327 -19.00 -16.21 1.27
C PHE A 327 -19.33 -16.57 -0.19
N ARG A 328 -20.41 -16.00 -0.76
CA ARG A 328 -20.87 -16.33 -2.13
C ARG A 328 -20.11 -15.57 -3.22
N CYS A 329 -19.95 -14.27 -3.07
CA CYS A 329 -19.53 -13.38 -4.15
C CYS A 329 -18.01 -13.24 -4.27
N ASN A 330 -17.25 -13.45 -3.20
CA ASN A 330 -15.79 -13.26 -3.26
C ASN A 330 -15.11 -14.23 -4.22
N ALA A 331 -15.43 -15.53 -4.15
CA ALA A 331 -14.84 -16.53 -5.05
C ALA A 331 -15.11 -16.19 -6.53
N LYS A 332 -16.34 -15.78 -6.85
CA LYS A 332 -16.79 -15.46 -8.21
C LYS A 332 -16.14 -14.18 -8.76
N LEU A 333 -16.14 -13.11 -7.97
CA LEU A 333 -15.57 -11.82 -8.40
C LEU A 333 -14.05 -11.87 -8.50
N ALA A 334 -13.37 -12.66 -7.66
CA ALA A 334 -11.93 -12.85 -7.74
C ALA A 334 -11.46 -13.47 -9.07
N MET A 335 -12.33 -14.19 -9.78
CA MET A 335 -12.02 -14.76 -11.11
C MET A 335 -12.18 -13.74 -12.24
N LYS A 336 -13.12 -12.79 -12.10
CA LYS A 336 -13.48 -11.84 -13.15
C LYS A 336 -12.61 -10.59 -13.16
N ASP A 337 -12.29 -10.05 -11.97
CA ASP A 337 -11.46 -8.85 -11.81
C ASP A 337 -10.13 -9.20 -11.13
N SER A 338 -9.07 -9.33 -11.93
CA SER A 338 -7.71 -9.64 -11.42
C SER A 338 -7.10 -8.53 -10.55
N HIS A 339 -7.67 -7.31 -10.61
CA HIS A 339 -7.17 -6.12 -9.93
C HIS A 339 -7.68 -5.92 -8.50
N MET A 340 -8.64 -6.72 -7.99
CA MET A 340 -9.28 -6.48 -6.69
C MET A 340 -8.76 -7.41 -5.58
N ALA A 341 -7.71 -6.98 -4.87
CA ALA A 341 -7.07 -7.78 -3.82
C ALA A 341 -7.69 -7.63 -2.42
N ASN A 342 -8.68 -6.75 -2.26
CA ASN A 342 -9.33 -6.48 -0.98
C ASN A 342 -10.27 -7.61 -0.52
N LYS A 343 -10.78 -8.41 -1.46
CA LYS A 343 -11.62 -9.60 -1.23
C LYS A 343 -10.75 -10.78 -0.85
N THR A 344 -10.60 -11.07 0.44
CA THR A 344 -9.66 -12.12 0.88
C THR A 344 -10.33 -13.24 1.69
N CYS A 345 -11.51 -13.02 2.25
CA CYS A 345 -12.28 -14.12 2.84
C CYS A 345 -12.94 -14.97 1.73
N CYS A 346 -12.87 -16.30 1.83
CA CYS A 346 -13.49 -17.21 0.86
C CYS A 346 -13.04 -17.02 -0.60
N THR A 347 -11.76 -16.66 -0.80
CA THR A 347 -11.17 -16.57 -2.13
C THR A 347 -10.04 -17.56 -2.29
N ALA A 348 -10.02 -18.24 -3.42
CA ALA A 348 -8.81 -18.85 -3.90
C ALA A 348 -8.03 -17.80 -4.71
N TYR A 349 -6.79 -17.52 -4.32
CA TYR A 349 -5.91 -16.73 -5.17
C TYR A 349 -5.64 -17.52 -6.46
N ARG A 350 -5.68 -16.83 -7.61
CA ARG A 350 -5.35 -17.43 -8.91
C ARG A 350 -4.00 -18.14 -8.82
N ARG A 351 -3.92 -19.35 -9.41
CA ARG A 351 -2.66 -20.11 -9.47
C ARG A 351 -1.59 -19.24 -10.12
N LEU A 352 -0.37 -19.32 -9.59
CA LEU A 352 0.75 -18.54 -10.08
C LEU A 352 0.88 -18.68 -11.59
N ASP A 353 1.01 -17.54 -12.26
CA ASP A 353 1.24 -17.52 -13.69
C ASP A 353 2.57 -18.22 -14.01
N TRP A 354 2.68 -18.86 -15.17
CA TRP A 354 3.88 -19.62 -15.54
C TRP A 354 5.15 -18.75 -15.50
N ILE A 355 5.01 -17.45 -15.74
CA ILE A 355 6.07 -16.44 -15.63
C ILE A 355 6.51 -16.24 -14.16
N GLN A 356 5.57 -16.25 -13.22
CA GLN A 356 5.85 -16.14 -11.78
C GLN A 356 6.50 -17.43 -11.25
N ILE A 357 6.06 -18.59 -11.73
CA ILE A 357 6.68 -19.89 -11.45
C ILE A 357 8.11 -19.92 -12.03
N PHE A 358 8.32 -19.45 -13.26
CA PHE A 358 9.63 -19.37 -13.88
C PHE A 358 10.57 -18.43 -13.11
N ALA A 359 10.08 -17.28 -12.63
CA ALA A 359 10.84 -16.38 -11.76
C ALA A 359 11.23 -17.08 -10.44
N ALA A 360 10.34 -17.84 -9.81
CA ALA A 360 10.62 -18.61 -8.60
C ALA A 360 11.64 -19.73 -8.83
N VAL A 361 11.54 -20.43 -9.97
CA VAL A 361 12.44 -21.52 -10.37
C VAL A 361 13.81 -20.97 -10.77
N LEU A 362 13.92 -19.78 -11.36
CA LEU A 362 15.20 -19.12 -11.63
C LEU A 362 15.85 -18.62 -10.32
N LEU A 363 15.05 -18.27 -9.31
CA LEU A 363 15.51 -17.82 -8.00
C LEU A 363 16.09 -18.95 -7.14
N LEU A 364 15.55 -20.19 -7.21
CA LEU A 364 15.90 -21.25 -6.25
C LEU A 364 17.28 -21.95 -6.44
N PRO A 365 17.90 -22.05 -7.64
CA PRO A 365 19.21 -22.72 -7.78
C PRO A 365 20.41 -21.82 -8.14
N GLY A 366 20.21 -20.57 -8.59
CA GLY A 366 21.29 -19.75 -9.18
C GLY A 366 22.44 -19.38 -8.24
N LEU A 367 22.20 -19.23 -6.94
CA LEU A 367 23.23 -18.86 -5.96
C LEU A 367 23.86 -20.05 -5.22
N GLY A 368 23.11 -21.15 -5.05
CA GLY A 368 23.63 -22.38 -4.44
C GLY A 368 24.72 -23.01 -5.30
N LEU A 369 24.45 -23.18 -6.61
CA LEU A 369 25.39 -23.77 -7.55
C LEU A 369 26.63 -22.90 -7.81
N LEU A 370 26.50 -21.57 -7.83
CA LEU A 370 27.65 -20.66 -8.00
C LEU A 370 28.52 -20.55 -6.74
N ARG A 371 27.96 -20.73 -5.53
CA ARG A 371 28.74 -20.82 -4.28
C ARG A 371 29.44 -22.16 -4.15
N ILE A 372 28.74 -23.26 -4.47
CA ILE A 372 29.31 -24.62 -4.41
C ILE A 372 30.44 -24.74 -5.44
N ARG A 373 30.23 -24.28 -6.68
CA ARG A 373 31.26 -24.32 -7.73
C ARG A 373 32.49 -23.44 -7.43
N ARG A 374 32.34 -22.35 -6.66
CA ARG A 374 33.47 -21.53 -6.20
C ARG A 374 34.26 -22.19 -5.07
N HIS A 375 33.62 -22.99 -4.23
CA HIS A 375 34.33 -23.73 -3.17
C HIS A 375 35.03 -24.97 -3.71
N THR A 376 34.48 -25.65 -4.72
CA THR A 376 35.10 -26.84 -5.30
C THR A 376 36.22 -26.56 -6.32
N LEU A 377 36.43 -25.30 -6.74
CA LEU A 377 37.50 -24.93 -7.69
C LEU A 377 38.70 -24.23 -7.05
N THR A 378 38.70 -23.99 -5.73
CA THR A 378 39.82 -23.34 -5.03
C THR A 378 40.73 -24.28 -4.25
N ASP A 379 40.42 -25.58 -4.17
CA ASP A 379 41.28 -26.56 -3.49
C ASP A 379 41.94 -27.53 -4.50
N VAL A 380 42.77 -26.98 -5.38
CA VAL A 380 43.80 -27.77 -6.06
C VAL A 380 45.16 -27.25 -5.58
N PRO A 381 45.90 -27.99 -4.74
CA PRO A 381 47.26 -27.61 -4.38
C PRO A 381 48.16 -27.82 -5.62
N ARG A 382 48.58 -26.71 -6.25
CA ARG A 382 49.59 -26.76 -7.32
C ARG A 382 50.99 -26.74 -6.72
N VAL A 383 51.61 -27.91 -6.70
CA VAL A 383 53.07 -28.09 -6.68
C VAL A 383 53.63 -27.71 -8.05
N GLY A 384 54.69 -26.90 -8.05
CA GLY A 384 55.76 -26.90 -9.06
C GLY A 384 55.49 -26.27 -10.43
N GLY A 385 56.22 -25.17 -10.71
CA GLY A 385 56.92 -25.00 -11.98
C GLY A 385 56.17 -24.44 -13.20
N LEU A 386 56.70 -23.30 -13.67
CA LEU A 386 56.82 -22.90 -15.08
C LEU A 386 55.73 -22.02 -15.75
N HIS A 387 56.22 -20.85 -16.17
CA HIS A 387 55.71 -19.84 -17.11
C HIS A 387 54.27 -19.30 -17.00
N ARG A 388 54.18 -18.10 -16.42
CA ARG A 388 53.04 -17.18 -16.56
C ARG A 388 53.07 -16.50 -17.95
N LEU A 389 52.01 -16.70 -18.72
CA LEU A 389 51.52 -15.72 -19.70
C LEU A 389 50.29 -15.03 -19.07
N PRO A 390 50.25 -13.69 -18.91
CA PRO A 390 49.07 -13.02 -18.40
C PRO A 390 48.14 -12.68 -19.59
N ILE A 391 47.21 -13.58 -19.92
CA ILE A 391 46.01 -13.17 -20.65
C ILE A 391 45.01 -12.69 -19.61
N SER A 392 45.08 -11.40 -19.30
CA SER A 392 44.16 -10.70 -18.41
C SER A 392 42.82 -10.47 -19.13
N LEU A 393 41.98 -11.50 -19.21
CA LEU A 393 40.57 -11.33 -19.62
C LEU A 393 39.76 -10.78 -18.43
N THR A 394 39.30 -9.55 -18.63
CA THR A 394 38.50 -8.71 -17.73
C THR A 394 37.13 -9.33 -17.39
N VAL A 395 37.09 -10.28 -16.44
CA VAL A 395 35.84 -10.88 -15.93
C VAL A 395 35.66 -10.58 -14.44
N SER A 396 35.27 -9.36 -14.08
CA SER A 396 34.96 -9.00 -12.68
C SER A 396 33.66 -8.22 -12.46
N ARG A 397 33.16 -7.48 -13.47
CA ARG A 397 31.92 -6.66 -13.38
C ARG A 397 30.56 -7.37 -13.52
N PRO A 398 30.38 -8.50 -14.24
CA PRO A 398 29.04 -9.11 -14.42
C PRO A 398 28.43 -9.65 -13.12
N THR A 399 29.26 -9.97 -12.13
CA THR A 399 28.80 -10.68 -10.93
C THR A 399 28.09 -9.78 -9.90
N SER A 400 28.33 -8.46 -9.91
CA SER A 400 27.73 -7.54 -8.94
C SER A 400 26.35 -7.03 -9.39
N THR A 401 26.17 -6.81 -10.70
CA THR A 401 24.88 -6.42 -11.30
C THR A 401 23.90 -7.58 -11.30
N LEU A 402 24.35 -8.80 -11.64
CA LEU A 402 23.51 -10.01 -11.57
C LEU A 402 22.98 -10.26 -10.14
N LYS A 403 23.83 -10.04 -9.13
CA LYS A 403 23.39 -10.11 -7.72
C LYS A 403 22.34 -9.05 -7.38
N ALA A 404 22.47 -7.83 -7.91
CA ALA A 404 21.48 -6.77 -7.70
C ALA A 404 20.13 -7.11 -8.36
N MET A 405 20.15 -7.64 -9.58
CA MET A 405 18.93 -8.08 -10.29
C MET A 405 18.24 -9.23 -9.55
N TYR A 406 19.01 -10.25 -9.13
CA TYR A 406 18.49 -11.36 -8.33
C TYR A 406 17.85 -10.87 -7.03
N MET A 407 18.52 -9.96 -6.30
CA MET A 407 17.98 -9.39 -5.06
C MET A 407 16.66 -8.66 -5.32
N LEU A 408 16.58 -7.86 -6.38
CA LEU A 408 15.36 -7.14 -6.74
C LEU A 408 14.20 -8.09 -7.04
N ILE A 409 14.44 -9.12 -7.87
CA ILE A 409 13.43 -10.13 -8.19
C ILE A 409 13.00 -10.90 -6.93
N SER A 410 13.93 -11.21 -6.02
CA SER A 410 13.62 -11.87 -4.75
C SER A 410 12.72 -11.02 -3.84
N VAL A 411 12.94 -9.70 -3.78
CA VAL A 411 12.10 -8.79 -3.00
C VAL A 411 10.70 -8.70 -3.60
N ILE A 412 10.60 -8.59 -4.92
CA ILE A 412 9.31 -8.56 -5.63
C ILE A 412 8.54 -9.85 -5.39
N TRP A 413 9.22 -11.00 -5.47
CA TRP A 413 8.64 -12.30 -5.15
C TRP A 413 8.14 -12.38 -3.70
N TYR A 414 8.93 -11.89 -2.74
CA TYR A 414 8.50 -11.80 -1.35
C TYR A 414 7.24 -10.95 -1.19
N CYS A 415 7.16 -9.79 -1.86
CA CYS A 415 5.96 -8.95 -1.83
C CYS A 415 4.75 -9.68 -2.43
N PHE A 416 4.96 -10.46 -3.50
CA PHE A 416 3.89 -11.25 -4.13
C PHE A 416 3.37 -12.32 -3.17
N VAL A 417 4.29 -13.08 -2.57
CA VAL A 417 3.95 -14.11 -1.57
C VAL A 417 3.26 -13.49 -0.35
N ALA A 418 3.71 -12.33 0.11
CA ALA A 418 3.14 -11.66 1.27
C ALA A 418 1.71 -11.17 1.00
N ASP A 419 1.49 -10.43 -0.08
CA ASP A 419 0.22 -9.75 -0.33
C ASP A 419 -0.78 -10.63 -1.10
N ARG A 420 -0.33 -11.33 -2.15
CA ARG A 420 -1.16 -12.08 -3.10
C ARG A 420 -1.31 -13.57 -2.77
N THR A 421 -0.96 -13.99 -1.55
CA THR A 421 -1.24 -15.35 -1.08
C THR A 421 -1.81 -15.36 0.35
N HIS A 422 -2.34 -16.50 0.76
CA HIS A 422 -2.80 -16.75 2.13
C HIS A 422 -1.67 -17.19 3.08
N ILE A 423 -0.40 -17.11 2.66
CA ILE A 423 0.73 -17.42 3.54
C ILE A 423 0.80 -16.42 4.69
N PHE A 424 0.49 -15.15 4.45
CA PHE A 424 0.37 -14.15 5.50
C PHE A 424 -1.12 -13.86 5.78
N GLU A 425 -1.45 -13.67 7.04
CA GLU A 425 -2.81 -13.33 7.45
C GLU A 425 -3.10 -11.87 7.20
N LYS A 426 -4.36 -11.56 6.93
CA LYS A 426 -4.81 -10.20 6.66
C LYS A 426 -5.80 -9.76 7.73
N SER A 427 -5.76 -8.49 8.10
CA SER A 427 -6.68 -7.91 9.08
C SER A 427 -7.09 -6.50 8.71
N PRO A 428 -8.33 -6.08 8.99
CA PRO A 428 -8.76 -4.72 8.68
C PRO A 428 -8.00 -3.69 9.53
N LYS A 429 -7.83 -2.51 8.95
CA LYS A 429 -7.28 -1.34 9.65
C LYS A 429 -8.29 -0.86 10.69
N GLU A 430 -7.76 -0.30 11.77
CA GLU A 430 -8.57 0.42 12.76
C GLU A 430 -7.73 1.56 13.28
N PHE A 431 -8.28 2.77 13.17
CA PHE A 431 -7.63 3.99 13.60
C PHE A 431 -7.88 4.23 15.09
N THR A 432 -6.81 4.46 15.82
CA THR A 432 -6.81 4.79 17.24
C THR A 432 -5.81 5.93 17.44
N ASN A 433 -6.29 7.06 18.00
CA ASN A 433 -5.49 8.28 18.11
C ASN A 433 -4.22 8.05 18.95
N ILE A 434 -4.36 7.33 20.07
CA ILE A 434 -3.26 6.99 20.97
C ILE A 434 -2.20 6.14 20.27
N ASP A 435 -2.60 5.09 19.54
CA ASP A 435 -1.67 4.21 18.86
C ASP A 435 -0.85 4.98 17.80
N PHE A 436 -1.49 5.90 17.08
CA PHE A 436 -0.80 6.78 16.11
C PHE A 436 0.26 7.67 16.77
N ARG A 437 -0.10 8.37 17.86
CA ARG A 437 0.81 9.27 18.58
C ARG A 437 1.98 8.52 19.22
N VAL A 438 1.71 7.35 19.81
CA VAL A 438 2.74 6.48 20.38
C VAL A 438 3.71 6.00 19.31
N LEU A 439 3.22 5.55 18.15
CA LEU A 439 4.06 5.08 17.05
C LEU A 439 5.01 6.18 16.56
N LEU A 440 4.50 7.41 16.38
CA LEU A 440 5.31 8.55 16.01
C LEU A 440 6.31 8.93 17.10
N GLY A 441 5.87 8.95 18.36
CA GLY A 441 6.73 9.25 19.51
C GLY A 441 7.91 8.28 19.65
N LEU A 442 7.66 6.97 19.54
CA LEU A 442 8.70 5.94 19.57
C LEU A 442 9.69 6.08 18.41
N ALA A 443 9.21 6.38 17.20
CA ALA A 443 10.06 6.58 16.04
C ALA A 443 10.97 7.80 16.20
N VAL A 444 10.44 8.91 16.75
CA VAL A 444 11.21 10.12 17.04
C VAL A 444 12.24 9.84 18.13
N VAL A 445 11.84 9.29 19.28
CA VAL A 445 12.76 8.97 20.39
C VAL A 445 13.87 8.03 19.97
N GLY A 446 13.58 7.02 19.14
CA GLY A 446 14.58 6.10 18.61
C GLY A 446 15.59 6.75 17.65
N CYS A 447 15.22 7.84 16.96
CA CYS A 447 16.08 8.52 15.98
C CYS A 447 16.87 9.71 16.56
N LEU A 448 16.34 10.36 17.61
CA LEU A 448 16.96 11.50 18.29
C LEU A 448 18.41 11.29 18.78
N PRO A 449 18.86 10.12 19.29
CA PRO A 449 20.23 9.99 19.80
C PRO A 449 21.33 10.08 18.73
N ASN A 450 20.98 10.11 17.44
CA ASN A 450 21.94 10.10 16.33
C ASN A 450 22.08 11.47 15.65
N ILE A 451 22.07 12.56 16.42
CA ILE A 451 22.29 13.92 15.92
C ILE A 451 23.79 14.12 15.68
N LYS A 452 24.16 14.45 14.45
CA LYS A 452 25.55 14.68 14.03
C LYS A 452 25.72 16.10 13.51
N LYS A 453 26.94 16.64 13.68
CA LYS A 453 27.34 17.91 13.08
C LYS A 453 27.63 17.70 11.59
N ILE A 454 27.22 18.63 10.74
CA ILE A 454 27.54 18.61 9.32
C ILE A 454 29.06 18.82 9.18
N PRO A 455 29.80 17.93 8.47
CA PRO A 455 31.23 18.07 8.31
C PRO A 455 31.55 19.30 7.45
N THR A 456 32.15 20.32 8.07
CA THR A 456 32.67 21.49 7.35
C THR A 456 34.01 21.11 6.73
N SER A 457 34.12 21.03 5.41
CA SER A 457 35.40 20.80 4.74
C SER A 457 36.35 21.98 5.04
N GLN A 458 37.27 21.80 5.98
CA GLN A 458 38.39 22.71 6.16
C GLN A 458 39.36 22.52 4.99
N ILE A 459 39.46 23.53 4.13
CA ILE A 459 40.54 23.58 3.14
C ILE A 459 41.82 23.94 3.90
N LYS A 460 42.70 22.97 4.15
CA LYS A 460 44.08 23.25 4.57
C LYS A 460 44.85 23.77 3.36
N CYS A 461 44.97 25.09 3.21
CA CYS A 461 46.05 25.68 2.42
C CYS A 461 47.26 25.88 3.35
N GLY A 462 48.46 25.59 2.86
CA GLY A 462 49.70 25.59 3.65
C GLY A 462 49.97 26.88 4.43
N SER A 463 50.61 26.69 5.59
CA SER A 463 51.32 27.62 6.50
C SER A 463 50.82 29.05 6.76
N GLN A 464 49.67 29.47 6.26
CA GLN A 464 49.04 30.73 6.66
C GLN A 464 47.62 30.49 7.14
N ILE A 465 47.42 30.65 8.45
CA ILE A 465 46.10 30.77 9.08
C ILE A 465 45.53 32.13 8.66
N MET A 466 45.10 32.23 7.41
CA MET A 466 44.17 33.27 6.99
C MET A 466 42.85 32.95 7.68
N ALA A 467 42.46 33.82 8.61
CA ALA A 467 41.20 33.78 9.33
C ALA A 467 40.07 33.42 8.35
N ALA A 468 39.36 32.36 8.72
CA ALA A 468 38.34 31.69 7.94
C ALA A 468 37.52 32.65 7.06
N ARG A 469 37.52 32.40 5.75
CA ARG A 469 36.39 32.77 4.87
C ARG A 469 35.11 32.49 5.67
N LEU A 470 34.21 33.49 5.76
CA LEU A 470 32.88 33.33 6.37
C LEU A 470 32.36 31.92 6.07
N PRO A 471 31.86 31.16 7.07
CA PRO A 471 31.40 29.80 6.84
C PRO A 471 30.42 29.83 5.66
N ARG A 472 30.73 29.14 4.56
CA ARG A 472 29.86 29.04 3.38
C ARG A 472 28.51 28.51 3.85
N HIS A 473 27.55 29.40 4.05
CA HIS A 473 26.25 29.05 4.60
C HIS A 473 25.39 28.41 3.49
N HIS A 474 25.49 27.09 3.34
CA HIS A 474 24.59 26.36 2.45
C HIS A 474 23.18 26.32 3.07
N PHE A 475 22.26 27.15 2.56
CA PHE A 475 20.82 27.01 2.80
C PHE A 475 20.35 25.63 2.31
N LEU A 476 19.80 24.80 3.21
CA LEU A 476 19.39 23.40 2.97
C LEU A 476 20.49 22.52 2.32
N PRO A 477 21.49 22.06 3.08
CA PRO A 477 22.39 21.00 2.66
C PRO A 477 21.63 19.72 2.31
N ARG A 478 22.23 18.86 1.48
CA ARG A 478 21.64 17.58 1.08
C ARG A 478 21.22 16.74 2.29
N GLU A 479 22.07 16.69 3.31
CA GLU A 479 21.78 15.91 4.53
C GLU A 479 20.55 16.42 5.31
N GLN A 480 20.27 17.73 5.29
CA GLN A 480 19.04 18.27 5.88
C GLN A 480 17.82 17.97 5.03
N THR A 481 17.95 18.01 3.71
CA THR A 481 16.86 17.64 2.80
C THR A 481 16.49 16.16 3.00
N ASP A 482 17.48 15.29 3.11
CA ASP A 482 17.26 13.87 3.36
C ASP A 482 16.72 13.65 4.79
N GLU A 483 17.14 14.42 5.80
CA GLU A 483 16.54 14.40 7.13
C GLU A 483 15.04 14.73 7.09
N PHE A 484 14.64 15.81 6.41
CA PHE A 484 13.24 16.19 6.25
C PHE A 484 12.43 15.09 5.57
N LYS A 485 12.95 14.52 4.48
CA LYS A 485 12.32 13.38 3.79
C LYS A 485 12.15 12.18 4.71
N GLY A 486 13.13 11.88 5.56
CA GLY A 486 13.02 10.77 6.52
C GLY A 486 11.95 11.01 7.59
N GLY A 487 11.91 12.22 8.15
CA GLY A 487 10.88 12.61 9.13
C GLY A 487 9.47 12.55 8.55
N MET A 488 9.29 13.10 7.34
CA MET A 488 8.01 13.01 6.61
C MET A 488 7.64 11.57 6.29
N GLN A 489 8.61 10.74 5.90
CA GLN A 489 8.37 9.34 5.55
C GLN A 489 7.84 8.55 6.75
N ILE A 490 8.35 8.79 7.95
CA ILE A 490 7.86 8.13 9.18
C ILE A 490 6.38 8.46 9.40
N TYR A 491 5.99 9.71 9.22
CA TYR A 491 4.58 10.11 9.35
C TYR A 491 3.71 9.45 8.28
N VAL A 492 4.13 9.49 7.01
CA VAL A 492 3.40 8.84 5.89
C VAL A 492 3.21 7.35 6.14
N LEU A 493 4.24 6.67 6.64
CA LEU A 493 4.18 5.25 6.99
C LEU A 493 3.23 4.99 8.17
N ALA A 494 3.29 5.80 9.22
CA ALA A 494 2.37 5.70 10.36
C ALA A 494 0.91 5.95 9.95
N TYR A 495 0.68 6.96 9.10
CA TYR A 495 -0.62 7.34 8.56
C TYR A 495 -1.24 6.19 7.74
N GLY A 496 -0.45 5.58 6.86
CA GLY A 496 -0.88 4.41 6.08
C GLY A 496 -1.18 3.19 6.95
N TYR A 497 -0.35 2.93 7.98
CA TYR A 497 -0.48 1.78 8.88
C TYR A 497 -1.71 1.87 9.81
N THR A 498 -2.02 3.03 10.36
CA THR A 498 -3.18 3.18 11.26
C THR A 498 -4.49 3.40 10.53
N GLY A 499 -4.47 3.79 9.25
CA GLY A 499 -5.68 4.13 8.50
C GLY A 499 -6.28 5.48 8.91
N ALA A 500 -5.45 6.47 9.22
CA ALA A 500 -5.87 7.79 9.70
C ALA A 500 -6.57 8.68 8.65
N SER A 501 -6.95 8.12 7.50
CA SER A 501 -7.51 8.87 6.36
C SER A 501 -8.90 9.43 6.58
N HIS A 502 -9.66 8.86 7.53
CA HIS A 502 -11.01 9.31 7.86
C HIS A 502 -11.03 10.53 8.79
N VAL A 503 -9.91 10.85 9.43
CA VAL A 503 -9.82 11.96 10.39
C VAL A 503 -9.14 13.16 9.73
N LEU A 504 -9.85 14.29 9.67
CA LEU A 504 -9.43 15.49 8.95
C LEU A 504 -8.07 16.01 9.45
N ASP A 505 -7.87 16.14 10.77
CA ASP A 505 -6.64 16.66 11.38
C ASP A 505 -5.35 15.97 10.87
N PHE A 506 -5.37 14.64 10.73
CA PHE A 506 -4.21 13.88 10.27
C PHE A 506 -4.07 13.92 8.74
N TYR A 507 -5.19 13.99 8.03
CA TYR A 507 -5.21 14.17 6.58
C TYR A 507 -4.59 15.50 6.16
N GLU A 508 -4.85 16.60 6.88
CA GLU A 508 -4.26 17.92 6.59
C GLU A 508 -2.72 17.87 6.64
N VAL A 509 -2.15 17.30 7.71
CA VAL A 509 -0.70 17.16 7.86
C VAL A 509 -0.10 16.25 6.79
N PHE A 510 -0.77 15.13 6.49
CA PHE A 510 -0.35 14.22 5.42
C PHE A 510 -0.22 14.97 4.09
N ARG A 511 -1.23 15.78 3.73
CA ARG A 511 -1.22 16.58 2.50
C ARG A 511 -0.11 17.63 2.48
N ILE A 512 0.15 18.31 3.60
CA ILE A 512 1.27 19.27 3.71
C ILE A 512 2.61 18.57 3.47
N PHE A 513 2.78 17.33 3.92
CA PHE A 513 4.00 16.56 3.65
C PHE A 513 4.14 16.17 2.18
N ILE A 514 3.07 15.80 1.48
CA ILE A 514 3.11 15.58 0.03
C ILE A 514 3.49 16.87 -0.71
N ALA A 515 2.87 18.00 -0.37
CA ALA A 515 3.25 19.31 -0.89
C ALA A 515 4.73 19.63 -0.61
N CYS A 516 5.24 19.28 0.58
CA CYS A 516 6.65 19.46 0.93
C CYS A 516 7.60 18.60 0.08
N TYR A 517 7.24 17.34 -0.21
CA TYR A 517 8.02 16.50 -1.13
C TYR A 517 8.11 17.12 -2.53
N LEU A 518 6.99 17.62 -3.06
CA LEU A 518 6.95 18.27 -4.37
C LEU A 518 7.73 19.60 -4.38
N PHE A 519 7.65 20.36 -3.29
CA PHE A 519 8.49 21.55 -3.10
C PHE A 519 9.99 21.19 -3.12
N LEU A 520 10.41 20.16 -2.37
CA LEU A 520 11.81 19.72 -2.31
C LEU A 520 12.29 19.17 -3.66
N LEU A 521 11.41 18.50 -4.41
CA LEU A 521 11.67 18.05 -5.78
C LEU A 521 11.95 19.25 -6.70
N GLY A 522 11.03 20.23 -6.73
CA GLY A 522 11.17 21.46 -7.52
C GLY A 522 12.43 22.25 -7.16
N TYR A 523 12.70 22.41 -5.87
CA TYR A 523 13.88 23.09 -5.34
C TYR A 523 15.18 22.39 -5.74
N GLY A 524 15.30 21.08 -5.48
CA GLY A 524 16.52 20.32 -5.71
C GLY A 524 16.91 20.22 -7.17
N HIS A 525 15.95 19.93 -8.05
CA HIS A 525 16.21 19.84 -9.49
C HIS A 525 16.48 21.20 -10.13
N THR A 526 15.81 22.27 -9.69
CA THR A 526 16.09 23.63 -10.17
C THR A 526 17.50 24.08 -9.82
N ILE A 527 17.96 23.80 -8.59
CA ILE A 527 19.35 24.08 -8.18
C ILE A 527 20.33 23.33 -9.07
N PHE A 528 20.08 22.05 -9.31
CA PHE A 528 20.93 21.24 -10.18
C PHE A 528 21.02 21.83 -11.60
N PHE A 529 19.89 22.09 -12.25
CA PHE A 529 19.86 22.59 -13.63
C PHE A 529 20.46 23.98 -13.76
N LEU A 530 20.23 24.89 -12.81
CA LEU A 530 20.78 26.25 -12.88
C LEU A 530 22.27 26.31 -12.53
N GLN A 531 22.75 25.48 -11.59
CA GLN A 531 24.17 25.47 -11.20
C GLN A 531 25.03 24.65 -12.15
N LYS A 532 24.59 23.43 -12.51
CA LYS A 532 25.35 22.50 -13.37
C LYS A 532 25.15 22.76 -14.85
N LYS A 533 24.05 23.43 -15.25
CA LYS A 533 23.68 23.71 -16.65
C LYS A 533 23.63 22.46 -17.54
N ASP A 534 23.43 21.29 -16.92
CA ASP A 534 23.32 20.02 -17.61
C ASP A 534 21.84 19.73 -17.91
N TYR A 535 21.44 19.97 -19.16
CA TYR A 535 20.09 19.71 -19.68
C TYR A 535 20.03 18.40 -20.49
N SER A 536 21.00 17.50 -20.32
CA SER A 536 21.11 16.25 -21.07
C SER A 536 19.89 15.34 -20.89
N PHE A 537 19.48 14.70 -21.99
CA PHE A 537 18.45 13.66 -21.97
C PHE A 537 18.84 12.46 -21.10
N GLN A 538 20.15 12.17 -20.98
CA GLN A 538 20.66 11.11 -20.09
C GLN A 538 20.29 11.34 -18.63
N ARG A 539 20.27 12.60 -18.17
CA ARG A 539 19.85 12.94 -16.82
C ARG A 539 18.36 12.68 -16.62
N VAL A 540 17.52 13.02 -17.60
CA VAL A 540 16.07 12.80 -17.55
C VAL A 540 15.77 11.31 -17.43
N VAL A 541 16.35 10.50 -18.31
CA VAL A 541 16.24 9.04 -18.28
C VAL A 541 16.69 8.50 -16.92
N SER A 542 17.81 9.00 -16.38
CA SER A 542 18.34 8.55 -15.09
C SER A 542 17.38 8.78 -13.92
N VAL A 543 16.80 9.98 -13.85
CA VAL A 543 15.85 10.33 -12.79
C VAL A 543 14.54 9.56 -12.96
N LEU A 544 14.01 9.47 -14.18
CA LEU A 544 12.77 8.74 -14.44
C LEU A 544 12.92 7.24 -14.16
N LEU A 545 14.03 6.61 -14.54
CA LEU A 545 14.32 5.22 -14.18
C LEU A 545 14.42 5.06 -12.66
N ARG A 546 15.08 5.99 -11.95
CA ARG A 546 15.22 5.92 -10.49
C ARG A 546 13.89 5.97 -9.76
N LEU A 547 12.94 6.77 -10.25
CA LEU A 547 11.60 6.91 -9.68
C LEU A 547 10.70 5.71 -10.05
N ASN A 548 10.77 5.24 -11.29
CA ASN A 548 9.75 4.34 -11.86
C ASN A 548 10.14 2.86 -11.91
N MET A 549 11.42 2.52 -11.79
CA MET A 549 11.87 1.12 -11.94
C MET A 549 11.20 0.16 -10.95
N LEU A 550 11.24 0.47 -9.64
CA LEU A 550 10.62 -0.38 -8.62
C LEU A 550 9.09 -0.47 -8.75
N PRO A 551 8.33 0.64 -8.83
CA PRO A 551 6.87 0.57 -8.89
C PRO A 551 6.34 -0.05 -10.17
N VAL A 552 7.02 0.10 -11.32
CA VAL A 552 6.62 -0.59 -12.56
C VAL A 552 6.78 -2.10 -12.41
N LEU A 553 7.91 -2.56 -11.86
CA LEU A 553 8.13 -3.98 -11.62
C LEU A 553 7.14 -4.56 -10.59
N LEU A 554 6.79 -3.77 -9.57
CA LEU A 554 5.84 -4.18 -8.55
C LEU A 554 4.40 -4.19 -9.08
N ALA A 555 3.99 -3.16 -9.84
CA ALA A 555 2.71 -3.11 -10.55
C ALA A 555 2.53 -4.34 -11.45
N PHE A 556 3.56 -4.69 -12.22
CA PHE A 556 3.54 -5.88 -13.07
C PHE A 556 3.42 -7.17 -12.26
N ALA A 557 4.24 -7.34 -11.22
CA ALA A 557 4.25 -8.56 -10.42
C ALA A 557 2.98 -8.76 -9.59
N MET A 558 2.38 -7.67 -9.08
CA MET A 558 1.16 -7.71 -8.27
C MET A 558 -0.13 -7.68 -9.09
N ASP A 559 -0.03 -7.53 -10.41
CA ASP A 559 -1.17 -7.29 -11.31
C ASP A 559 -2.02 -6.08 -10.89
N LYS A 560 -1.34 -5.00 -10.52
CA LYS A 560 -1.97 -3.76 -10.05
C LYS A 560 -1.69 -2.61 -11.01
N LEU A 561 -2.66 -1.71 -11.14
CA LEU A 561 -2.51 -0.47 -11.91
C LEU A 561 -1.37 0.38 -11.37
N TYR A 562 -0.44 0.82 -12.24
CA TYR A 562 0.66 1.71 -11.85
C TYR A 562 0.18 3.03 -11.23
N ALA A 563 -0.98 3.54 -11.67
CA ALA A 563 -1.64 4.73 -11.14
C ALA A 563 -1.95 4.64 -9.63
N SER A 564 -2.13 3.42 -9.10
CA SER A 564 -2.43 3.21 -7.68
C SER A 564 -1.31 3.61 -6.73
N TYR A 565 -0.06 3.71 -7.22
CA TYR A 565 1.06 4.25 -6.46
C TYR A 565 1.15 5.77 -6.62
N THR A 566 0.07 6.47 -6.28
CA THR A 566 -0.22 7.88 -6.62
C THR A 566 0.95 8.86 -6.53
N PHE A 567 1.82 8.73 -5.52
CA PHE A 567 2.97 9.64 -5.32
C PHE A 567 4.03 9.56 -6.44
N ILE A 568 4.28 8.39 -7.03
CA ILE A 568 5.40 8.21 -7.99
C ILE A 568 5.07 8.78 -9.38
N PRO A 569 3.91 8.49 -9.99
CA PRO A 569 3.48 9.14 -11.21
C PRO A 569 3.44 10.67 -11.02
N LEU A 570 3.00 11.13 -9.84
CA LEU A 570 2.92 12.56 -9.50
C LEU A 570 4.31 13.21 -9.45
N ALA A 571 5.28 12.58 -8.77
CA ALA A 571 6.66 13.06 -8.74
C ALA A 571 7.30 13.06 -10.14
N SER A 572 7.02 12.05 -10.97
CA SER A 572 7.51 11.98 -12.35
C SER A 572 6.95 13.10 -13.21
N PHE A 573 5.64 13.39 -13.10
CA PHE A 573 4.98 14.51 -13.77
C PHE A 573 5.63 15.85 -13.40
N TRP A 574 5.75 16.15 -12.09
CA TRP A 574 6.34 17.42 -11.63
C TRP A 574 7.82 17.56 -11.99
N PHE A 575 8.58 16.46 -12.00
CA PHE A 575 9.95 16.47 -12.50
C PHE A 575 10.02 16.87 -13.97
N MET A 576 9.13 16.33 -14.81
CA MET A 576 9.05 16.69 -16.23
C MET A 576 8.67 18.15 -16.43
N VAL A 577 7.72 18.68 -15.66
CA VAL A 577 7.35 20.11 -15.68
C VAL A 577 8.55 20.99 -15.36
N VAL A 578 9.31 20.67 -14.30
CA VAL A 578 10.53 21.41 -13.91
C VAL A 578 11.58 21.36 -15.02
N TYR A 579 11.82 20.18 -15.59
CA TYR A 579 12.78 19.99 -16.68
C TYR A 579 12.41 20.82 -17.91
N ILE A 580 11.18 20.70 -18.42
CA ILE A 580 10.70 21.41 -19.60
C ILE A 580 10.78 22.93 -19.38
N THR A 581 10.32 23.41 -18.23
CA THR A 581 10.32 24.86 -17.89
C THR A 581 11.72 25.46 -17.94
N LEU A 582 12.74 24.73 -17.46
CA LEU A 582 14.12 25.22 -17.42
C LEU A 582 14.88 24.96 -18.73
N MET A 583 14.53 23.90 -19.46
CA MET A 583 15.14 23.56 -20.75
C MET A 583 14.74 24.56 -21.84
N VAL A 584 13.44 24.87 -21.95
CA VAL A 584 12.92 25.76 -22.99
C VAL A 584 13.56 27.14 -22.87
N GLY A 585 14.32 27.52 -23.89
CA GLY A 585 15.05 28.79 -23.94
C GLY A 585 16.13 28.93 -22.86
N SER A 586 16.88 27.87 -22.55
CA SER A 586 17.92 27.83 -21.49
C SER A 586 18.89 29.04 -21.47
N ARG A 587 19.13 29.69 -22.61
CA ARG A 587 19.91 30.92 -22.76
C ARG A 587 19.38 32.08 -21.90
N PHE A 588 18.06 32.21 -21.79
CA PHE A 588 17.38 33.25 -21.01
C PHE A 588 17.45 33.01 -19.50
N ASN A 589 17.95 31.85 -19.05
CA ASN A 589 18.02 31.54 -17.62
C ASN A 589 19.04 32.40 -16.84
N LYS A 590 19.87 33.15 -17.55
CA LYS A 590 20.81 34.13 -16.98
C LYS A 590 20.09 35.34 -16.37
N ASN A 591 18.95 35.76 -16.94
CA ASN A 591 18.20 36.93 -16.49
C ASN A 591 17.12 36.52 -15.49
N LEU A 592 17.06 37.19 -14.34
CA LEU A 592 16.11 36.85 -13.26
C LEU A 592 14.66 37.00 -13.74
N TRP A 593 14.34 38.15 -14.32
CA TRP A 593 12.99 38.46 -14.81
C TRP A 593 12.51 37.50 -15.91
N CYS A 594 13.41 37.08 -16.81
CA CYS A 594 13.07 36.09 -17.83
C CYS A 594 12.75 34.71 -17.22
N VAL A 595 13.48 34.27 -16.20
CA VAL A 595 13.18 32.98 -15.52
C VAL A 595 11.88 33.06 -14.74
N ILE A 596 11.62 34.17 -14.03
CA ILE A 596 10.35 34.37 -13.32
C ILE A 596 9.20 34.41 -14.31
N GLY A 597 9.34 35.12 -15.44
CA GLY A 597 8.35 35.14 -16.50
C GLY A 597 8.05 33.74 -17.05
N LYS A 598 9.08 32.93 -17.32
CA LYS A 598 8.89 31.53 -17.70
C LYS A 598 8.18 30.70 -16.65
N LEU A 599 8.50 30.91 -15.37
CA LEU A 599 7.86 30.20 -14.26
C LEU A 599 6.36 30.52 -14.22
N LEU A 600 5.99 31.78 -14.38
CA LEU A 600 4.59 32.21 -14.44
C LEU A 600 3.85 31.67 -15.66
N ILE A 601 4.48 31.73 -16.85
CA ILE A 601 3.91 31.14 -18.07
C ILE A 601 3.71 29.64 -17.90
N SER A 602 4.70 28.93 -17.37
CA SER A 602 4.60 27.49 -17.10
C SER A 602 3.49 27.19 -16.08
N ALA A 603 3.37 27.96 -15.01
CA ALA A 603 2.30 27.80 -14.02
C ALA A 603 0.91 28.02 -14.63
N LEU A 604 0.74 29.01 -15.51
CA LEU A 604 -0.51 29.26 -16.23
C LEU A 604 -0.84 28.12 -17.21
N LEU A 605 0.15 27.65 -18.00
CA LEU A 605 -0.03 26.55 -18.93
C LEU A 605 -0.43 25.25 -18.21
N ILE A 606 0.25 24.91 -17.11
CA ILE A 606 -0.08 23.72 -16.32
C ILE A 606 -1.44 23.87 -15.61
N THR A 607 -1.79 25.07 -15.13
CA THR A 607 -3.12 25.31 -14.56
C THR A 607 -4.22 25.11 -15.61
N GLY A 608 -4.01 25.60 -16.84
CA GLY A 608 -4.90 25.36 -17.97
C GLY A 608 -5.00 23.87 -18.33
N PHE A 609 -3.86 23.17 -18.41
CA PHE A 609 -3.82 21.73 -18.65
C PHE A 609 -4.64 20.93 -17.61
N ILE A 610 -4.68 21.37 -16.36
CA ILE A 610 -5.41 20.68 -15.29
C ILE A 610 -6.92 20.99 -15.29
N HIS A 611 -7.34 22.23 -15.55
CA HIS A 611 -8.73 22.66 -15.36
C HIS A 611 -9.57 22.63 -16.64
N VAL A 612 -8.94 22.55 -17.81
CA VAL A 612 -9.68 22.41 -19.06
C VAL A 612 -10.13 20.96 -19.21
N ASN A 613 -11.46 20.77 -19.20
CA ASN A 613 -12.09 19.47 -19.38
C ASN A 613 -11.67 18.82 -20.71
N GLY A 614 -11.43 17.52 -20.72
CA GLY A 614 -11.08 16.73 -21.90
C GLY A 614 -9.57 16.55 -22.12
N ILE A 615 -8.71 17.49 -21.70
CA ILE A 615 -7.26 17.41 -21.99
C ILE A 615 -6.60 16.25 -21.23
N ILE A 616 -6.92 16.08 -19.95
CA ILE A 616 -6.36 15.01 -19.13
C ILE A 616 -6.92 13.67 -19.59
N GLU A 617 -8.21 13.58 -19.89
CA GLU A 617 -8.86 12.37 -20.37
C GLU A 617 -8.20 11.89 -21.67
N HIS A 618 -7.99 12.78 -22.65
CA HIS A 618 -7.26 12.45 -23.87
C HIS A 618 -5.81 12.05 -23.62
N THR A 619 -5.13 12.70 -22.68
CA THR A 619 -3.75 12.32 -22.32
C THR A 619 -3.71 10.92 -21.70
N CYS A 620 -4.69 10.59 -20.86
CA CYS A 620 -4.86 9.26 -20.28
C CYS A 620 -5.20 8.20 -21.35
N GLU A 621 -6.05 8.53 -22.33
CA GLU A 621 -6.36 7.66 -23.48
C GLU A 621 -5.11 7.37 -24.32
N VAL A 622 -4.31 8.39 -24.65
CA VAL A 622 -3.04 8.22 -25.37
C VAL A 622 -2.07 7.36 -24.56
N LEU A 623 -1.98 7.58 -23.25
CA LEU A 623 -1.12 6.79 -22.38
C LEU A 623 -1.60 5.33 -22.28
N HIS A 624 -2.91 5.11 -22.30
CA HIS A 624 -3.51 3.78 -22.39
C HIS A 624 -3.20 3.11 -23.74
N LEU A 625 -3.24 3.83 -24.86
CA LEU A 625 -2.88 3.29 -26.17
C LEU A 625 -1.39 2.92 -26.27
N VAL A 626 -0.50 3.77 -25.75
CA VAL A 626 0.96 3.59 -25.89
C VAL A 626 1.53 2.60 -24.88
N PHE A 627 1.10 2.69 -23.62
CA PHE A 627 1.67 1.90 -22.52
C PHE A 627 0.71 0.87 -21.93
N GLN A 628 -0.54 0.78 -22.43
CA GLN A 628 -1.60 -0.06 -21.85
C GLN A 628 -1.80 0.18 -20.35
N ALA A 629 -1.54 1.40 -19.90
CA ALA A 629 -1.74 1.82 -18.52
C ALA A 629 -3.12 2.48 -18.40
N LYS A 630 -4.06 1.84 -17.69
CA LYS A 630 -5.37 2.42 -17.40
C LYS A 630 -5.22 3.48 -16.29
N PHE A 631 -5.60 4.72 -16.60
CA PHE A 631 -5.68 5.83 -15.65
C PHE A 631 -7.09 6.39 -15.67
N ASP A 632 -7.69 6.61 -14.49
CA ASP A 632 -8.92 7.39 -14.39
C ASP A 632 -8.57 8.88 -14.48
N GLY A 633 -9.08 9.55 -15.52
CA GLY A 633 -8.82 10.96 -15.78
C GLY A 633 -9.31 11.87 -14.65
N ASN A 634 -10.46 11.54 -14.04
CA ASN A 634 -11.06 12.37 -12.99
C ASN A 634 -10.26 12.31 -11.68
N GLU A 635 -9.85 11.11 -11.27
CA GLU A 635 -9.01 10.92 -10.09
C GLU A 635 -7.66 11.61 -10.29
N TRP A 636 -7.07 11.46 -11.49
CA TRP A 636 -5.78 12.08 -11.82
C TRP A 636 -5.84 13.61 -11.85
N GLN A 637 -6.91 14.18 -12.41
CA GLN A 637 -7.15 15.62 -12.40
C GLN A 637 -7.26 16.17 -10.97
N SER A 638 -8.02 15.48 -10.11
CA SER A 638 -8.14 15.84 -8.69
C SER A 638 -6.78 15.82 -7.99
N LEU A 639 -5.98 14.76 -8.20
CA LEU A 639 -4.63 14.63 -7.64
C LEU A 639 -3.69 15.75 -8.08
N LEU A 640 -3.69 16.11 -9.37
CA LEU A 640 -2.86 17.19 -9.89
C LEU A 640 -3.30 18.57 -9.40
N SER A 641 -4.61 18.79 -9.22
CA SER A 641 -5.16 20.08 -8.82
C SER A 641 -4.76 20.46 -7.39
N MET A 642 -4.75 19.50 -6.46
CA MET A 642 -4.50 19.73 -5.03
C MET A 642 -3.13 20.37 -4.71
N ASP A 643 -2.06 19.98 -5.40
CA ASP A 643 -0.68 20.41 -5.09
C ASP A 643 -0.05 21.30 -6.18
N LYS A 644 -0.85 21.90 -7.07
CA LYS A 644 -0.39 22.50 -8.33
C LYS A 644 0.65 23.62 -8.20
N TYR A 645 0.74 24.34 -7.08
CA TYR A 645 1.71 25.43 -6.90
C TYR A 645 2.94 25.06 -6.07
N ALA A 646 2.94 23.93 -5.34
CA ALA A 646 4.02 23.61 -4.40
C ALA A 646 5.38 23.48 -5.09
N ALA A 647 5.44 22.81 -6.24
CA ALA A 647 6.67 22.65 -7.03
C ALA A 647 7.18 24.00 -7.58
N PHE A 648 6.30 24.87 -8.07
CA PHE A 648 6.65 26.21 -8.58
C PHE A 648 7.25 27.11 -7.49
N VAL A 649 6.68 27.09 -6.28
CA VAL A 649 7.24 27.82 -5.14
C VAL A 649 8.63 27.26 -4.78
N GLY A 650 8.84 25.94 -4.85
CA GLY A 650 10.15 25.31 -4.70
C GLY A 650 11.19 25.82 -5.71
N MET A 651 10.80 25.94 -6.99
CA MET A 651 11.65 26.53 -8.03
C MET A 651 11.97 28.00 -7.74
N LEU A 652 10.99 28.79 -7.30
CA LEU A 652 11.17 30.20 -6.96
C LEU A 652 12.18 30.39 -5.81
N VAL A 653 12.05 29.60 -4.74
CA VAL A 653 12.98 29.61 -3.60
C VAL A 653 14.40 29.22 -4.04
N ALA A 654 14.53 28.23 -4.92
CA ALA A 654 15.81 27.84 -5.51
C ALA A 654 16.47 28.99 -6.30
N ILE A 655 15.71 29.68 -7.15
CA ILE A 655 16.18 30.82 -7.93
C ILE A 655 16.64 31.96 -7.01
N LEU A 656 15.80 32.32 -6.03
CA LEU A 656 16.11 33.36 -5.06
C LEU A 656 17.40 33.05 -4.30
N ARG A 657 17.56 31.82 -3.83
CA ARG A 657 18.79 31.36 -3.15
C ARG A 657 20.03 31.53 -4.03
N ILE A 658 20.00 31.06 -5.28
CA ILE A 658 21.15 31.15 -6.18
C ILE A 658 21.56 32.61 -6.37
N ARG A 659 20.58 33.52 -6.51
CA ARG A 659 20.85 34.96 -6.66
C ARG A 659 21.42 35.59 -5.40
N LEU A 660 20.85 35.26 -4.23
CA LEU A 660 21.37 35.73 -2.95
C LEU A 660 22.83 35.31 -2.76
N ASN A 661 23.18 34.05 -3.07
CA ASN A 661 24.56 33.57 -3.00
C ASN A 661 25.48 34.28 -4.00
N LEU A 662 25.04 34.52 -5.24
CA LEU A 662 25.82 35.28 -6.22
C LEU A 662 26.12 36.71 -5.75
N ILE A 663 25.14 37.37 -5.11
CA ILE A 663 25.31 38.72 -4.55
C ILE A 663 26.31 38.70 -3.38
N LEU A 664 26.25 37.67 -2.53
CA LEU A 664 27.15 37.50 -1.38
C LEU A 664 28.58 37.11 -1.77
N ASP A 665 28.76 36.33 -2.84
CA ASP A 665 30.07 35.85 -3.31
C ASP A 665 30.82 36.89 -4.18
N THR A 666 30.16 37.97 -4.62
CA THR A 666 30.82 39.00 -5.44
C THR A 666 31.81 39.80 -4.58
N PRO A 667 33.14 39.74 -4.82
CA PRO A 667 34.14 40.40 -3.99
C PRO A 667 33.99 41.92 -4.09
N ARG A 668 33.54 42.56 -3.00
CA ARG A 668 33.19 43.98 -3.02
C ARG A 668 34.41 44.86 -2.69
N ARG A 669 34.92 45.54 -3.72
CA ARG A 669 36.01 46.54 -3.68
C ARG A 669 35.63 47.86 -2.95
N SER A 670 34.56 47.92 -2.16
CA SER A 670 34.22 49.10 -1.35
C SER A 670 33.53 48.78 -0.02
N ARG A 671 34.11 49.25 1.08
CA ARG A 671 33.73 48.97 2.48
C ARG A 671 32.30 49.46 2.82
N CYS A 672 31.83 50.54 2.19
CA CYS A 672 30.47 51.09 2.39
C CYS A 672 29.33 50.25 1.79
N SER A 673 29.64 49.46 0.75
CA SER A 673 28.63 48.66 0.07
C SER A 673 28.45 47.30 0.76
N ALA A 674 29.52 46.75 1.36
CA ALA A 674 29.46 45.55 2.21
C ALA A 674 28.54 45.72 3.45
N ILE A 675 28.61 46.85 4.16
CA ILE A 675 27.73 47.14 5.30
C ILE A 675 26.25 47.18 4.87
N ARG A 676 25.97 47.76 3.70
CA ARG A 676 24.60 47.83 3.14
C ARG A 676 24.06 46.44 2.76
N ALA A 677 24.91 45.56 2.23
CA ALA A 677 24.55 44.17 1.94
C ALA A 677 24.31 43.34 3.20
N ILE A 678 25.14 43.51 4.24
CA ILE A 678 24.96 42.84 5.54
C ILE A 678 23.64 43.30 6.18
N ARG A 679 23.37 44.62 6.22
CA ARG A 679 22.10 45.16 6.72
C ARG A 679 20.89 44.62 5.95
N PHE A 680 20.96 44.59 4.61
CA PHE A 680 19.90 44.03 3.78
C PHE A 680 19.67 42.55 4.06
N TYR A 681 20.74 41.76 4.20
CA TYR A 681 20.65 40.33 4.56
C TYR A 681 20.04 40.12 5.95
N THR A 682 20.44 40.92 6.94
CA THR A 682 19.88 40.86 8.30
C THR A 682 18.40 41.25 8.32
N LEU A 683 18.01 42.32 7.62
CA LEU A 683 16.61 42.74 7.49
C LEU A 683 15.76 41.69 6.76
N PHE A 684 16.29 41.12 5.68
CA PHE A 684 15.64 40.03 4.94
C PHE A 684 15.45 38.81 5.85
N HIS A 685 16.46 38.43 6.62
CA HIS A 685 16.36 37.32 7.57
C HIS A 685 15.29 37.58 8.64
N ILE A 686 15.26 38.78 9.24
CA ILE A 686 14.24 39.18 10.23
C ILE A 686 12.84 39.10 9.61
N PHE A 687 12.66 39.64 8.41
CA PHE A 687 11.38 39.60 7.70
C PHE A 687 10.93 38.16 7.42
N THR A 688 11.82 37.30 6.92
CA THR A 688 11.49 35.89 6.65
C THR A 688 11.16 35.12 7.92
N LEU A 689 11.81 35.42 9.05
CA LEU A 689 11.50 34.83 10.35
C LEU A 689 10.13 35.30 10.86
N ALA A 690 9.84 36.60 10.78
CA ALA A 690 8.53 37.15 11.16
C ALA A 690 7.41 36.52 10.32
N PHE A 691 7.62 36.40 9.01
CA PHE A 691 6.70 35.70 8.11
C PHE A 691 6.47 34.25 8.57
N ALA A 692 7.52 33.48 8.85
CA ALA A 692 7.37 32.07 9.26
C ALA A 692 6.63 31.91 10.60
N LEU A 693 6.87 32.83 11.56
CA LEU A 693 6.21 32.82 12.87
C LEU A 693 4.72 33.19 12.78
N VAL A 694 4.32 34.03 11.83
CA VAL A 694 2.91 34.42 11.63
C VAL A 694 2.18 33.43 10.72
N ALA A 695 2.82 32.99 9.64
CA ALA A 695 2.19 32.15 8.62
C ALA A 695 1.79 30.77 9.14
N LEU A 696 2.60 30.14 10.00
CA LEU A 696 2.29 28.81 10.55
C LEU A 696 1.04 28.80 11.44
N PRO A 697 0.93 29.64 12.49
CA PRO A 697 -0.30 29.72 13.28
C PRO A 697 -1.50 30.17 12.44
N SER A 698 -1.32 31.15 11.56
CA SER A 698 -2.41 31.66 10.71
C SER A 698 -2.97 30.56 9.80
N PHE A 699 -2.10 29.74 9.20
CA PHE A 699 -2.49 28.58 8.41
C PHE A 699 -3.36 27.63 9.22
N TRP A 700 -2.90 27.20 10.41
CA TRP A 700 -3.64 26.28 11.26
C TRP A 700 -4.98 26.83 11.76
N ILE A 701 -5.06 28.14 12.05
CA ILE A 701 -6.30 28.80 12.47
C ILE A 701 -7.31 28.82 11.31
N LEU A 702 -6.84 29.05 10.08
CA LEU A 702 -7.68 29.08 8.89
C LEU A 702 -8.16 27.69 8.49
N THR A 703 -7.28 26.68 8.47
CA THR A 703 -7.66 25.33 8.04
C THR A 703 -8.61 24.64 9.01
N ARG A 704 -8.48 24.90 10.32
CA ARG A 704 -9.44 24.38 11.33
C ARG A 704 -10.86 24.91 11.17
N ARG A 705 -11.08 25.97 10.38
CA ARG A 705 -12.44 26.43 10.06
C ARG A 705 -13.09 25.63 8.93
N SER A 706 -12.33 24.82 8.20
CA SER A 706 -12.86 23.96 7.14
C SER A 706 -13.71 22.85 7.76
N PRO A 707 -15.03 22.77 7.48
CA PRO A 707 -15.90 21.77 8.10
C PRO A 707 -15.72 20.37 7.49
N ASN A 708 -15.28 20.29 6.23
CA ASN A 708 -15.26 19.05 5.45
C ASN A 708 -13.96 18.90 4.65
N LYS A 709 -13.62 17.65 4.31
CA LYS A 709 -12.47 17.32 3.46
C LYS A 709 -12.48 18.03 2.10
N THR A 710 -13.66 18.14 1.49
CA THR A 710 -13.84 18.76 0.17
C THR A 710 -13.54 20.25 0.18
N ASP A 711 -13.91 20.96 1.25
CA ASP A 711 -13.61 22.38 1.43
C ASP A 711 -12.10 22.60 1.61
N TYR A 712 -11.46 21.76 2.43
CA TYR A 712 -10.01 21.79 2.61
C TYR A 712 -9.26 21.53 1.29
N ASP A 713 -9.64 20.50 0.53
CA ASP A 713 -9.00 20.13 -0.73
C ASP A 713 -9.07 21.28 -1.77
N TRP A 714 -10.10 22.14 -1.70
CA TRP A 714 -10.23 23.33 -2.55
C TRP A 714 -9.24 24.45 -2.18
N TRP A 715 -9.01 24.69 -0.88
CA TRP A 715 -8.07 25.70 -0.38
C TRP A 715 -6.60 25.25 -0.43
N MET A 716 -6.37 23.94 -0.43
CA MET A 716 -5.05 23.32 -0.38
C MET A 716 -4.03 23.88 -1.39
N PRO A 717 -4.36 24.03 -2.69
CA PRO A 717 -3.37 24.44 -3.70
C PRO A 717 -2.75 25.81 -3.40
N TYR A 718 -3.54 26.70 -2.79
CA TYR A 718 -3.17 28.09 -2.54
C TYR A 718 -2.49 28.29 -1.19
N THR A 719 -2.69 27.37 -0.24
CA THR A 719 -2.25 27.56 1.15
C THR A 719 -1.13 26.59 1.56
N ALA A 720 -1.02 25.41 0.94
CA ALA A 720 -0.09 24.34 1.31
C ALA A 720 1.39 24.74 1.35
N TRP A 721 1.82 25.69 0.50
CA TRP A 721 3.20 26.14 0.43
C TRP A 721 3.61 27.01 1.64
N LEU A 722 2.64 27.66 2.32
CA LEU A 722 2.88 28.51 3.49
C LEU A 722 3.53 27.74 4.65
N PRO A 723 2.97 26.64 5.16
CA PRO A 723 3.60 25.87 6.23
C PRO A 723 4.92 25.25 5.77
N VAL A 724 5.04 24.81 4.51
CA VAL A 724 6.27 24.24 3.97
C VAL A 724 7.42 25.24 4.03
N VAL A 725 7.23 26.44 3.46
CA VAL A 725 8.27 27.49 3.46
C VAL A 725 8.62 27.91 4.89
N SER A 726 7.62 28.05 5.75
CA SER A 726 7.81 28.45 7.14
C SER A 726 8.62 27.43 7.95
N LEU A 727 8.33 26.13 7.81
CA LEU A 727 9.09 25.05 8.47
C LEU A 727 10.56 25.03 8.02
N LEU A 728 10.82 25.27 6.73
CA LEU A 728 12.18 25.31 6.18
C LEU A 728 12.95 26.55 6.67
N ILE A 729 12.28 27.71 6.78
CA ILE A 729 12.87 28.92 7.36
C ILE A 729 13.23 28.65 8.82
N LEU A 730 12.27 28.17 9.64
CA LEU A 730 12.50 27.91 11.06
C LEU A 730 13.62 26.90 11.32
N ARG A 731 13.77 25.87 10.47
CA ARG A 731 14.88 24.91 10.58
C ARG A 731 16.25 25.54 10.29
N ASN A 732 16.31 26.64 9.56
CA ASN A 732 17.55 27.28 9.14
C ASN A 732 17.87 28.59 9.89
N THR A 733 17.06 29.01 10.87
CA THR A 733 17.24 30.28 11.60
C THR A 733 18.35 30.21 12.65
N THR A 734 18.43 29.14 13.44
CA THR A 734 19.43 29.02 14.51
C THR A 734 20.70 28.33 14.01
N HIS A 735 21.85 28.75 14.57
CA HIS A 735 23.14 28.14 14.24
C HIS A 735 23.15 26.63 14.55
N PHE A 736 22.56 26.23 15.68
CA PHE A 736 22.47 24.83 16.08
C PHE A 736 21.70 24.00 15.06
N LEU A 737 20.48 24.43 14.70
CA LEU A 737 19.63 23.72 13.75
C LEU A 737 20.29 23.67 12.36
N ARG A 738 20.94 24.75 11.91
CA ARG A 738 21.61 24.76 10.61
C ARG A 738 22.85 23.85 10.54
N SER A 739 23.55 23.65 11.66
CA SER A 739 24.82 22.92 11.68
C SER A 739 24.69 21.44 12.08
N HIS A 740 23.52 21.01 12.55
CA HIS A 740 23.26 19.64 12.98
C HIS A 740 22.12 19.02 12.19
N TYR A 741 22.21 17.71 11.99
CA TYR A 741 21.16 16.90 11.36
C TYR A 741 21.04 15.55 12.07
N CYS A 742 19.85 14.98 12.10
CA CYS A 742 19.64 13.61 12.55
C CYS A 742 20.10 12.62 11.46
N ALA A 743 21.16 11.87 11.73
CA ALA A 743 21.73 10.94 10.75
C ALA A 743 20.81 9.74 10.49
N SER A 744 19.99 9.32 11.47
CA SER A 744 18.99 8.26 11.30
C SER A 744 17.87 8.69 10.34
N PHE A 745 17.32 9.90 10.52
CA PHE A 745 16.32 10.44 9.59
C PHE A 745 16.91 10.68 8.20
N ALA A 746 18.13 11.21 8.10
CA ALA A 746 18.77 11.39 6.80
C ALA A 746 18.97 10.04 6.08
N TRP A 747 19.36 8.99 6.81
CA TRP A 747 19.47 7.65 6.23
C TRP A 747 18.13 7.10 5.74
N LEU A 748 17.06 7.24 6.54
CA LEU A 748 15.69 6.85 6.13
C LEU A 748 15.20 7.66 4.92
N GLY A 749 15.53 8.96 4.85
CA GLY A 749 15.16 9.82 3.73
C GLY A 749 15.80 9.40 2.41
N ARG A 750 17.02 8.84 2.44
CA ARG A 750 17.68 8.30 1.24
C ARG A 750 16.94 7.11 0.64
N ILE A 751 16.32 6.28 1.48
CA ILE A 751 15.55 5.09 1.09
C ILE A 751 14.02 5.31 1.14
N SER A 752 13.58 6.57 1.18
CA SER A 752 12.17 6.94 1.42
C SER A 752 11.21 6.38 0.37
N LEU A 753 11.60 6.42 -0.91
CA LEU A 753 10.79 5.88 -2.02
C LEU A 753 10.61 4.37 -1.91
N GLU A 754 11.69 3.63 -1.63
CA GLU A 754 11.62 2.17 -1.43
C GLU A 754 10.78 1.82 -0.20
N LEU A 755 10.93 2.56 0.90
CA LEU A 755 10.14 2.37 2.12
C LEU A 755 8.65 2.60 1.86
N TYR A 756 8.29 3.65 1.12
CA TYR A 756 6.90 3.95 0.76
C TYR A 756 6.29 2.81 -0.07
N LEU A 757 7.01 2.33 -1.09
CA LEU A 757 6.50 1.30 -1.99
C LEU A 757 6.39 -0.06 -1.32
N LEU A 758 7.43 -0.47 -0.57
CA LEU A 758 7.44 -1.76 0.10
C LEU A 758 6.44 -1.81 1.28
N SER A 759 6.15 -0.67 1.93
CA SER A 759 5.15 -0.67 3.01
C SER A 759 3.75 -1.06 2.53
N ASN A 760 3.39 -0.75 1.27
CA ASN A 760 2.11 -1.13 0.68
C ASN A 760 1.90 -2.65 0.54
N HIS A 761 2.96 -3.47 0.62
CA HIS A 761 2.88 -4.92 0.47
C HIS A 761 3.49 -5.71 1.64
N ILE A 762 4.30 -5.07 2.49
CA ILE A 762 4.90 -5.71 3.67
C ILE A 762 4.14 -5.36 4.95
N TRP A 763 3.66 -4.12 5.08
CA TRP A 763 2.84 -3.71 6.22
C TRP A 763 1.35 -3.74 5.88
N LEU A 764 1.02 -3.23 4.71
CA LEU A 764 -0.34 -3.20 4.21
C LEU A 764 -0.61 -4.43 3.35
N ALA A 765 -1.89 -4.79 3.26
CA ALA A 765 -2.37 -5.91 2.45
C ALA A 765 -3.67 -5.50 1.76
N GLY A 766 -4.05 -6.22 0.70
CA GLY A 766 -5.33 -6.01 0.03
C GLY A 766 -5.46 -4.59 -0.51
N ASP A 767 -4.44 -4.15 -1.26
CA ASP A 767 -4.38 -2.84 -1.92
C ASP A 767 -4.44 -1.61 -0.98
N SER A 768 -3.94 -1.77 0.25
CA SER A 768 -3.91 -0.73 1.31
C SER A 768 -5.18 -0.63 2.15
N GLU A 769 -6.10 -1.58 2.04
CA GLU A 769 -7.28 -1.64 2.91
C GLU A 769 -7.02 -2.43 4.21
N GLY A 770 -6.12 -3.40 4.17
CA GLY A 770 -5.76 -4.25 5.30
C GLY A 770 -4.33 -4.06 5.81
N LEU A 771 -4.03 -4.78 6.90
CA LEU A 771 -2.72 -4.96 7.49
C LEU A 771 -2.29 -6.42 7.39
N LEU A 772 -1.00 -6.62 7.15
CA LEU A 772 -0.38 -7.93 7.11
C LEU A 772 -0.05 -8.41 8.53
N GLN A 773 -0.37 -9.65 8.86
CA GLN A 773 -0.11 -10.25 10.18
C GLN A 773 0.73 -11.54 10.10
N VAL A 774 1.59 -11.71 11.09
CA VAL A 774 2.36 -12.93 11.35
C VAL A 774 1.55 -13.80 12.32
N GLY A 775 0.86 -14.81 11.82
CA GLY A 775 -0.18 -15.52 12.59
C GLY A 775 0.32 -16.60 13.55
N PHE A 776 1.41 -16.33 14.27
CA PHE A 776 1.93 -17.27 15.27
C PHE A 776 1.16 -17.21 16.60
N ARG A 777 0.37 -16.15 16.84
CA ARG A 777 -0.44 -16.03 18.07
C ARG A 777 -1.60 -15.04 17.87
N ASN A 778 -2.83 -15.56 17.83
CA ASN A 778 -4.08 -14.79 17.79
C ASN A 778 -4.35 -14.16 19.15
N GLY A 779 -3.60 -13.13 19.49
CA GLY A 779 -3.93 -12.27 20.61
C GLY A 779 -4.85 -11.14 20.17
N HIS A 780 -5.79 -10.80 21.05
CA HIS A 780 -6.74 -9.73 20.87
C HIS A 780 -6.20 -8.43 21.50
N ARG A 781 -6.51 -7.28 20.88
CA ARG A 781 -6.41 -5.88 21.38
C ARG A 781 -5.08 -5.13 21.13
N GLY A 782 -5.20 -3.82 20.81
CA GLY A 782 -4.20 -2.76 21.02
C GLY A 782 -2.89 -2.79 20.20
N LEU A 783 -2.24 -1.63 20.07
CA LEU A 783 -0.83 -1.55 19.63
C LEU A 783 0.08 -2.34 20.59
N PHE A 784 -0.07 -2.13 21.89
CA PHE A 784 0.80 -2.71 22.92
C PHE A 784 0.58 -4.19 23.24
N ARG A 785 -0.53 -4.81 22.80
CA ARG A 785 -0.80 -6.23 23.09
C ARG A 785 -0.38 -7.14 21.94
N ASP A 786 -0.78 -6.83 20.71
CA ASP A 786 -0.51 -7.71 19.56
C ASP A 786 0.04 -7.02 18.31
N ARG A 787 -0.38 -5.79 17.97
CA ARG A 787 0.14 -5.12 16.74
C ARG A 787 1.62 -4.74 16.86
N TRP A 788 2.18 -4.62 18.06
CA TRP A 788 3.63 -4.38 18.25
C TRP A 788 4.47 -5.52 17.67
N ARG A 789 3.99 -6.77 17.70
CA ARG A 789 4.74 -7.92 17.15
C ARG A 789 4.94 -7.75 15.66
N ILE A 790 3.91 -7.29 14.96
CA ILE A 790 3.95 -6.97 13.53
C ILE A 790 5.04 -5.92 13.28
N LEU A 791 5.07 -4.85 14.07
CA LEU A 791 6.08 -3.81 13.95
C LEU A 791 7.49 -4.32 14.26
N ILE A 792 7.68 -5.17 15.28
CA ILE A 792 9.01 -5.68 15.64
C ILE A 792 9.55 -6.68 14.61
N PHE A 793 8.70 -7.51 14.01
CA PHE A 793 9.15 -8.50 13.03
C PHE A 793 9.23 -7.92 11.61
N LEU A 794 8.19 -7.21 11.14
CA LEU A 794 8.11 -6.77 9.74
C LEU A 794 8.85 -5.45 9.48
N THR A 795 8.96 -4.53 10.45
CA THR A 795 9.65 -3.25 10.22
C THR A 795 11.14 -3.42 9.94
N PRO A 796 11.92 -4.22 10.70
CA PRO A 796 13.33 -4.43 10.40
C PRO A 796 13.53 -5.12 9.04
N ILE A 797 12.66 -6.08 8.68
CA ILE A 797 12.66 -6.73 7.37
C ILE A 797 12.40 -5.69 6.27
N MET A 798 11.36 -4.88 6.40
CA MET A 798 11.00 -3.85 5.41
C MET A 798 12.14 -2.84 5.22
N VAL A 799 12.70 -2.31 6.31
CA VAL A 799 13.80 -1.35 6.28
C VAL A 799 15.06 -1.95 5.66
N TRP A 800 15.37 -3.21 5.97
CA TRP A 800 16.50 -3.93 5.38
C TRP A 800 16.30 -4.20 3.88
N LEU A 801 15.11 -4.65 3.47
CA LEU A 801 14.76 -4.86 2.06
C LEU A 801 14.81 -3.54 1.28
N ALA A 802 14.26 -2.46 1.82
CA ALA A 802 14.32 -1.13 1.22
C ALA A 802 15.77 -0.67 0.99
N TRP A 803 16.65 -0.90 1.98
CA TRP A 803 18.07 -0.59 1.83
C TRP A 803 18.74 -1.44 0.72
N LYS A 804 18.43 -2.73 0.61
CA LYS A 804 18.97 -3.59 -0.46
C LYS A 804 18.45 -3.24 -1.85
N VAL A 805 17.17 -2.89 -1.95
CA VAL A 805 16.56 -2.46 -3.20
C VAL A 805 17.12 -1.12 -3.64
N HIS A 806 17.35 -0.19 -2.72
CA HIS A 806 18.01 1.08 -3.01
C HIS A 806 19.40 0.86 -3.63
N ASP A 807 20.27 0.11 -2.95
CA ASP A 807 21.62 -0.20 -3.47
C ASP A 807 21.57 -0.98 -4.81
N GLY A 808 20.57 -1.85 -4.97
CA GLY A 808 20.38 -2.68 -6.16
C GLY A 808 19.93 -1.87 -7.38
N THR A 809 18.93 -1.01 -7.21
CA THR A 809 18.39 -0.15 -8.27
C THR A 809 19.45 0.84 -8.77
N GLU A 810 20.24 1.45 -7.87
CA GLU A 810 21.33 2.35 -8.28
C GLU A 810 22.36 1.63 -9.17
N ARG A 811 22.75 0.39 -8.83
CA ARG A 811 23.69 -0.40 -9.64
C ARG A 811 23.12 -0.80 -11.00
N ILE A 812 21.83 -1.13 -11.05
CA ILE A 812 21.17 -1.49 -12.32
C ILE A 812 21.05 -0.26 -13.21
N ILE A 813 20.70 0.89 -12.67
CA ILE A 813 20.62 2.16 -13.42
C ILE A 813 22.00 2.57 -13.95
N ALA A 814 23.05 2.45 -13.14
CA ALA A 814 24.43 2.70 -13.57
C ALA A 814 24.86 1.76 -14.71
N TRP A 815 24.41 0.49 -14.68
CA TRP A 815 24.65 -0.47 -15.76
C TRP A 815 23.87 -0.13 -17.04
N ILE A 816 22.62 0.32 -16.92
CA ILE A 816 21.81 0.77 -18.07
C ILE A 816 22.47 1.98 -18.75
N GLN A 817 23.03 2.90 -17.98
CA GLN A 817 23.62 4.14 -18.48
C GLN A 817 25.07 4.01 -19.00
N CYS A 818 25.68 2.83 -18.88
CA CYS A 818 27.08 2.59 -19.27
C CYS A 818 28.08 3.62 -18.68
N THR A 819 27.79 4.19 -17.52
CA THR A 819 28.72 5.12 -16.85
C THR A 819 29.89 4.34 -16.25
N GLU A 820 31.08 4.52 -16.83
CA GLU A 820 32.33 3.95 -16.32
C GLU A 820 32.68 4.54 -14.95
N HIS A 821 32.65 3.71 -13.90
CA HIS A 821 33.43 4.01 -12.71
C HIS A 821 34.84 3.45 -12.93
N THR A 822 35.76 4.31 -13.37
CA THR A 822 37.19 4.02 -13.38
C THR A 822 37.70 4.10 -11.94
N GLU A 823 37.81 2.95 -11.26
CA GLU A 823 38.70 2.83 -10.12
C GLU A 823 40.13 2.88 -10.66
N GLN A 824 40.82 4.00 -10.47
CA GLN A 824 42.27 4.08 -10.71
C GLN A 824 42.98 3.17 -9.70
N GLN A 825 43.33 1.96 -10.13
CA GLN A 825 44.37 1.15 -9.49
C GLN A 825 45.73 1.79 -9.83
N VAL A 826 46.30 2.53 -8.88
CA VAL A 826 47.71 2.90 -8.92
C VAL A 826 48.52 1.63 -8.63
N SER A 827 49.12 1.05 -9.65
CA SER A 827 50.17 0.04 -9.51
C SER A 827 51.46 0.72 -9.06
N LEU A 828 51.86 0.51 -7.80
CA LEU A 828 53.19 0.85 -7.32
C LEU A 828 54.17 -0.20 -7.87
N GLY A 829 55.06 0.26 -8.75
CA GLY A 829 56.26 -0.46 -9.16
C GLY A 829 57.28 -0.49 -8.03
N ASP A 830 57.94 -1.64 -7.94
CA ASP A 830 58.96 -2.01 -6.96
C ASP A 830 60.30 -1.33 -7.28
N GLN A 831 60.92 -0.64 -6.31
CA GLN A 831 62.38 -0.38 -6.26
C GLN A 831 62.84 0.16 -4.88
N SER A 832 63.52 -0.73 -4.16
CA SER A 832 64.73 -0.57 -3.31
C SER A 832 64.85 0.42 -2.13
N LEU A 833 65.08 -0.19 -0.95
CA LEU A 833 65.98 0.14 0.19
C LEU A 833 65.89 1.50 0.92
N GLY A 834 65.66 1.43 2.25
CA GLY A 834 66.23 2.39 3.23
C GLY A 834 65.39 2.76 4.47
N ASN A 835 65.68 2.11 5.60
CA ASN A 835 65.59 2.51 7.03
C ASN A 835 64.53 3.50 7.63
N HIS A 836 63.89 2.99 8.70
CA HIS A 836 63.43 3.57 9.98
C HIS A 836 62.58 4.87 10.07
N GLY A 837 61.42 4.76 10.74
CA GLY A 837 60.69 5.85 11.41
C GLY A 837 59.18 5.60 11.58
N GLU A 838 58.68 5.60 12.82
CA GLU A 838 57.28 5.35 13.23
C GLU A 838 56.23 6.30 12.61
N GLN A 839 55.04 5.78 12.24
CA GLN A 839 53.77 6.53 12.15
C GLN A 839 52.52 5.59 12.11
N PRO A 840 51.38 5.96 12.73
CA PRO A 840 50.16 5.15 12.80
C PRO A 840 49.34 5.18 11.49
N PRO A 841 48.48 4.18 11.22
CA PRO A 841 47.86 3.99 9.90
C PRO A 841 46.76 5.03 9.58
N PRO A 842 46.65 5.49 8.31
CA PRO A 842 45.62 6.42 7.88
C PRO A 842 44.25 5.75 7.70
N ASN A 843 43.21 6.45 8.13
CA ASN A 843 41.80 6.11 8.01
C ASN A 843 41.35 5.90 6.55
N ARG A 844 40.78 4.72 6.28
CA ARG A 844 39.93 4.45 5.11
C ARG A 844 38.50 4.89 5.41
N ASP A 845 38.16 6.11 5.06
CA ASP A 845 36.79 6.58 4.88
C ASP A 845 36.81 7.64 3.78
N ASN A 846 36.71 7.22 2.52
CA ASN A 846 36.39 8.06 1.35
C ASN A 846 36.28 7.15 0.12
N LEU A 847 35.07 6.64 -0.14
CA LEU A 847 34.69 6.11 -1.45
C LEU A 847 33.17 6.18 -1.59
N LEU A 848 32.72 7.42 -1.81
CA LEU A 848 31.51 7.76 -2.56
C LEU A 848 31.67 9.20 -3.05
N SER A 849 32.61 9.36 -3.97
CA SER A 849 32.85 10.54 -4.76
C SER A 849 32.76 10.12 -6.23
N ALA A 850 31.72 10.55 -6.94
CA ALA A 850 31.94 10.92 -8.33
C ALA A 850 32.73 12.24 -8.30
N PRO A 851 33.92 12.30 -8.90
CA PRO A 851 34.81 13.45 -8.77
C PRO A 851 34.24 14.67 -9.47
N ILE A 852 34.56 15.82 -8.88
CA ILE A 852 34.46 17.14 -9.50
C ILE A 852 35.51 17.15 -10.62
N VAL A 853 35.09 16.93 -11.87
CA VAL A 853 35.91 17.28 -13.03
C VAL A 853 35.66 18.75 -13.32
N GLN A 854 36.66 19.59 -13.00
CA GLN A 854 36.83 20.87 -13.69
C GLN A 854 37.17 20.54 -15.15
N PRO A 855 36.53 21.15 -16.15
CA PRO A 855 36.97 20.98 -17.52
C PRO A 855 38.20 21.87 -17.72
N THR A 856 39.38 21.29 -17.55
CA THR A 856 40.57 21.79 -18.24
C THR A 856 40.44 21.31 -19.68
N ILE A 857 40.33 22.27 -20.60
CA ILE A 857 40.28 22.02 -22.04
C ILE A 857 41.59 21.32 -22.43
N VAL A 858 41.51 20.02 -22.68
CA VAL A 858 42.54 19.27 -23.41
C VAL A 858 41.84 18.59 -24.57
N GLN A 859 42.24 19.00 -25.77
CA GLN A 859 41.75 18.55 -27.06
C GLN A 859 42.17 17.09 -27.25
N GLN A 860 41.24 16.15 -27.15
CA GLN A 860 41.49 14.73 -27.47
C GLN A 860 40.34 14.13 -28.28
N ASN A 861 40.68 13.86 -29.55
CA ASN A 861 40.19 12.90 -30.55
C ASN A 861 38.74 12.38 -30.53
N LEU A 862 38.13 12.46 -31.72
CA LEU A 862 36.70 12.37 -32.02
C LEU A 862 36.15 10.94 -32.22
N ASP A 863 36.96 9.87 -32.12
CA ASP A 863 36.58 8.57 -32.70
C ASP A 863 36.07 7.48 -31.72
N THR A 864 36.11 7.67 -30.40
CA THR A 864 35.64 6.65 -29.43
C THR A 864 34.22 6.86 -28.89
N ASN A 865 33.56 7.96 -29.22
CA ASN A 865 32.23 8.29 -28.68
C ASN A 865 31.03 7.69 -29.44
N LEU A 866 31.22 7.13 -30.64
CA LEU A 866 30.10 6.54 -31.41
C LEU A 866 29.60 5.19 -30.83
N GLY A 867 30.48 4.38 -30.23
CA GLY A 867 30.12 3.05 -29.71
C GLY A 867 29.36 3.06 -28.38
N SER A 868 29.68 3.99 -27.48
CA SER A 868 29.04 4.12 -26.16
C SER A 868 27.61 4.68 -26.27
N PHE A 869 27.38 5.63 -27.20
CA PHE A 869 26.07 6.24 -27.44
C PHE A 869 25.02 5.26 -27.99
N ALA A 870 25.44 4.22 -28.71
CA ALA A 870 24.55 3.18 -29.20
C ALA A 870 24.18 2.17 -28.10
N GLY A 871 25.13 1.79 -27.23
CA GLY A 871 24.95 0.71 -26.25
C GLY A 871 23.88 0.96 -25.19
N TRP A 872 23.80 2.16 -24.61
CA TRP A 872 22.79 2.47 -23.59
C TRP A 872 21.37 2.62 -24.17
N LYS A 873 21.24 3.16 -25.39
CA LYS A 873 19.95 3.24 -26.12
C LYS A 873 19.40 1.85 -26.39
N TRP A 874 20.25 0.92 -26.85
CA TRP A 874 19.88 -0.48 -27.04
C TRP A 874 19.42 -1.15 -25.75
N ARG A 875 20.14 -0.96 -24.63
CA ARG A 875 19.74 -1.51 -23.31
C ARG A 875 18.43 -0.92 -22.81
N LEU A 876 18.21 0.37 -23.00
CA LEU A 876 16.96 1.02 -22.63
C LEU A 876 15.78 0.52 -23.47
N VAL A 877 15.96 0.42 -24.80
CA VAL A 877 14.96 -0.14 -25.71
C VAL A 877 14.65 -1.58 -25.33
N LEU A 878 15.64 -2.40 -25.00
CA LEU A 878 15.42 -3.77 -24.51
C LEU A 878 14.59 -3.84 -23.23
N VAL A 879 14.85 -2.96 -22.25
CA VAL A 879 14.06 -2.92 -21.01
C VAL A 879 12.64 -2.45 -21.28
N MET A 880 12.46 -1.39 -22.08
CA MET A 880 11.14 -0.86 -22.41
C MET A 880 10.32 -1.83 -23.26
N THR A 881 10.94 -2.50 -24.23
CA THR A 881 10.29 -3.54 -25.04
C THR A 881 9.96 -4.77 -24.20
N ALA A 882 10.80 -5.18 -23.25
CA ALA A 882 10.48 -6.26 -22.32
C ALA A 882 9.28 -5.92 -21.43
N ILE A 883 9.21 -4.69 -20.89
CA ILE A 883 8.05 -4.23 -20.11
C ILE A 883 6.79 -4.18 -20.97
N TRP A 884 6.91 -3.67 -22.20
CA TRP A 884 5.78 -3.56 -23.13
C TRP A 884 5.27 -4.94 -23.58
N LEU A 885 6.16 -5.85 -23.96
CA LEU A 885 5.82 -7.24 -24.31
C LEU A 885 5.20 -7.98 -23.13
N ALA A 886 5.73 -7.78 -21.92
CA ALA A 886 5.15 -8.38 -20.73
C ALA A 886 3.72 -7.88 -20.45
N ASN A 887 3.43 -6.61 -20.76
CA ASN A 887 2.08 -6.06 -20.64
C ASN A 887 1.14 -6.61 -21.74
N ALA A 888 1.63 -6.69 -22.98
CA ALA A 888 0.87 -7.21 -24.12
C ALA A 888 0.53 -8.71 -24.03
N VAL A 889 1.33 -9.52 -23.32
CA VAL A 889 1.07 -10.96 -23.11
C VAL A 889 -0.01 -11.22 -22.05
N LYS A 890 -0.33 -10.25 -21.19
CA LYS A 890 -1.33 -10.39 -20.14
C LYS A 890 -2.76 -10.08 -20.58
N THR A 891 -2.92 -9.34 -21.68
CA THR A 891 -4.21 -9.10 -22.36
C THR A 891 -4.53 -10.25 -23.30
#